data_AF-A0A812NCF6-F1
#
_entry.id   AF-A0A812NCF6-F1
#
_cell.length_a   1.000
_cell.length_b   1.000
_cell.length_c   1.000
_cell.angle_alpha   90.00
_cell.angle_beta   90.00
_cell.angle_gamma   90.00
#
_symmetry.space_group_name_H-M   'P 1'
#
loop_
_entity.id
_entity.type
_entity.pdbx_description
1 polymer ?
#
loop_
_entity_poly.entity_id
_entity_poly.type
_entity_poly.pdbx_seq_one_letter_code
_entity_poly.pdbx_strand_id
1 'polypeptide(L)'
;MKRRRLLYKQPLPAAPSSDELGQVRTLVRDKWVASYLAEHGRGGQDARAAAKREFTSAANKRQMLSSMLESGQVPPRLHAAATRLIMAWTSETPLRGPHEVEEDVMSSYRGSGTMFRYSGSWSRVDDAAMSAVLVAKGHNGISEVCSRLKCHPYVQGLWDEFSAFRQQLVSSTPITRWTAAMELHVEASLAANPPIPSVHIHFMFDAIGKTISFRNEPGLKFRNSQPYRSLAAPVARGRACKRAYDQGHFYLTPLKTGAILHATNAPPFKSYAVSPEWITSMWQGDKLSPESAKELYLKCKKHVKQYCDNVTSQVQMTQQSNLQERQAAAQAALLRMHRPRVYLEPVEQEFLPQFQVDAFRRRFLVLDGPTKLGKTIFASSLAGPEHTLELNCASSMEPNLRDFNNDVHRAIVFDEASCAMVLRHKKLFQGGVQPLELASSNTNCYSYKVWVYGTMMIVTSNTWTAELHELSPEDASWLRSNSVACLRRKISSLSRTRRAEKQREANMGLNPRQVFVLLAIYVLTGDPAVALEYISAKAARERMEEADAEDKKRYVEELYLKTSLEDIASLQDPSGSRQGIYKTAQRWIARRRTRNFVCNMNAIGVAPSSEQVAEEYRKQSASSVPTTDARGLRAWSSRFRRSFAFRLGKMKAAKPVEDVCAKAVLFWRHAAWLERSSAKQPVYINIDETALAYSFHAAEVAGPELPREPDRVELPQVQAKQLSKVVKVRTLVRDKWVASYLAEHGRGGQDARAAAKREFTSAANKRQMLSSMLESGQVPPRLHAAATRLIMAWTSETPLRGPHEVEEDVMSSYRGSGTMFRYSGSWSRVDDAAMSAVLVAKGHNGISEVCSRLKCHPYVQGLWDEFSAFRQQLVSSTPITRWTAAMELHVEASLAANPPIPSVHIHFMFDAIGKTISFRNEPGLKFRNSQPYRSLAAPVARGRACKRAYDQGHFYLTPLKTGAILHATNAPPFKSYAVSPEWITSMWQGDKLSPESAKELYLKCKKHVKQYCDNVTSQVQMTQQSNLQERQAAAQAALLRMHRPRVYLEPVEQEFLPQFQVDAFRRRFLVLDGPTKLGKTIFASSLAGPEHTLELNCASSMEPNLRDFNNDVHRAIVFDEASCAMVLRHKKLFQGGVQPLELASSNTNCYSYKVWVYGTMMIVTSNTWTAELHELSPEDASWLRSNSVHVYCTQKLYC
;
A
#
# COMPACT_ATOMS: atom_id res chain seq x y z
N MET A 1 10.28 26.70 -9.55
CA MET A 1 10.70 28.12 -9.54
C MET A 1 11.60 28.42 -10.75
N LYS A 2 11.25 29.48 -11.51
CA LYS A 2 11.98 30.20 -12.59
C LYS A 2 12.43 29.45 -13.86
N ARG A 3 11.50 29.41 -14.85
CA ARG A 3 11.78 29.50 -16.30
C ARG A 3 11.59 30.96 -16.76
N ARG A 4 12.56 31.57 -17.46
CA ARG A 4 12.31 32.57 -18.52
C ARG A 4 13.50 32.70 -19.49
N ARG A 5 13.24 32.18 -20.70
CA ARG A 5 13.47 32.66 -22.08
C ARG A 5 14.82 33.23 -22.55
N LEU A 6 15.27 32.66 -23.68
CA LEU A 6 15.76 33.37 -24.87
C LEU A 6 14.68 33.27 -25.97
N LEU A 7 14.42 34.38 -26.67
CA LEU A 7 13.59 34.53 -27.87
C LEU A 7 14.50 34.85 -29.06
N TYR A 8 14.19 34.30 -30.25
CA TYR A 8 14.10 34.99 -31.56
C TYR A 8 13.88 33.94 -32.68
N LYS A 9 12.63 33.67 -33.01
CA LYS A 9 12.09 33.35 -34.35
C LYS A 9 10.64 33.85 -34.37
N GLN A 10 10.13 34.25 -35.53
CA GLN A 10 8.84 34.93 -35.73
C GLN A 10 7.65 34.26 -34.99
N PRO A 11 6.62 35.03 -34.58
CA PRO A 11 5.57 34.50 -33.72
C PRO A 11 4.71 33.50 -34.49
N LEU A 12 4.73 32.24 -34.04
CA LEU A 12 3.56 31.37 -34.16
C LEU A 12 2.36 32.09 -33.51
N PRO A 13 1.13 31.91 -34.02
CA PRO A 13 -0.06 32.43 -33.36
C PRO A 13 -0.02 32.06 -31.88
N ALA A 14 -0.35 33.03 -31.02
CA ALA A 14 -0.20 32.89 -29.58
C ALA A 14 -0.83 31.56 -29.13
N ALA A 15 -0.04 30.72 -28.45
CA ALA A 15 -0.57 29.50 -27.88
C ALA A 15 -1.78 29.85 -27.00
N PRO A 16 -2.92 29.15 -27.14
CA PRO A 16 -4.08 29.41 -26.30
C PRO A 16 -3.66 29.34 -24.83
N SER A 17 -4.15 30.30 -24.06
CA SER A 17 -3.93 30.40 -22.63
C SER A 17 -4.50 29.17 -21.90
N SER A 18 -3.99 28.92 -20.69
CA SER A 18 -4.53 27.86 -19.82
C SER A 18 -6.02 28.05 -19.55
N ASP A 19 -6.49 29.30 -19.50
CA ASP A 19 -7.90 29.65 -19.30
C ASP A 19 -8.76 29.26 -20.50
N GLU A 20 -8.29 29.54 -21.72
CA GLU A 20 -9.02 29.16 -22.94
C GLU A 20 -9.15 27.64 -23.08
N LEU A 21 -8.11 26.88 -22.71
CA LEU A 21 -8.19 25.41 -22.64
C LEU A 21 -9.16 24.93 -21.54
N GLY A 22 -9.21 25.63 -20.41
CA GLY A 22 -10.18 25.36 -19.33
C GLY A 22 -11.62 25.63 -19.75
N GLN A 23 -11.87 26.72 -20.49
CA GLN A 23 -13.19 27.07 -21.03
C GLN A 23 -13.68 26.02 -22.04
N VAL A 24 -12.82 25.57 -22.95
CA VAL A 24 -13.19 24.51 -23.91
C VAL A 24 -13.51 23.20 -23.18
N ARG A 25 -12.72 22.79 -22.18
CA ARG A 25 -13.00 21.57 -21.40
C ARG A 25 -14.34 21.65 -20.66
N THR A 26 -14.68 22.83 -20.16
CA THR A 26 -15.96 23.07 -19.47
C THR A 26 -17.13 22.99 -20.44
N LEU A 27 -17.01 23.61 -21.62
CA LEU A 27 -18.00 23.53 -22.70
C LEU A 27 -18.28 22.08 -23.13
N VAL A 28 -17.22 21.29 -23.36
CA VAL A 28 -17.35 19.87 -23.72
C VAL A 28 -17.97 19.08 -22.58
N ARG A 29 -17.55 19.28 -21.33
CA ARG A 29 -18.15 18.59 -20.18
C ARG A 29 -19.65 18.87 -20.09
N ASP A 30 -20.03 20.13 -20.17
CA ASP A 30 -21.41 20.53 -19.92
C ASP A 30 -22.34 20.08 -21.07
N LYS A 31 -21.85 20.07 -22.32
CA LYS A 31 -22.56 19.49 -23.46
C LYS A 31 -22.72 17.96 -23.36
N TRP A 32 -21.68 17.27 -22.90
CA TRP A 32 -21.73 15.82 -22.70
C TRP A 32 -22.73 15.46 -21.61
N VAL A 33 -22.65 16.16 -20.46
CA VAL A 33 -23.57 15.97 -19.34
C VAL A 33 -25.01 16.25 -19.76
N ALA A 34 -25.27 17.29 -20.55
CA ALA A 34 -26.61 17.57 -21.05
C ALA A 34 -27.14 16.45 -21.96
N SER A 35 -26.30 15.92 -22.85
CA SER A 35 -26.69 14.83 -23.77
C SER A 35 -26.91 13.52 -23.02
N TYR A 36 -26.01 13.18 -22.10
CA TYR A 36 -26.10 12.00 -21.24
C TYR A 36 -27.38 12.01 -20.38
N LEU A 37 -27.70 13.15 -19.77
CA LEU A 37 -28.91 13.30 -18.96
C LEU A 37 -30.19 13.18 -19.81
N ALA A 38 -30.17 13.73 -21.03
CA ALA A 38 -31.29 13.63 -21.97
C ALA A 38 -31.53 12.19 -22.44
N GLU A 39 -30.47 11.45 -22.81
CA GLU A 39 -30.56 10.04 -23.22
C GLU A 39 -31.08 9.13 -22.10
N HIS A 40 -30.74 9.43 -20.85
CA HIS A 40 -31.12 8.59 -19.70
C HIS A 40 -32.40 9.05 -18.99
N GLY A 41 -33.06 10.11 -19.47
CA GLY A 41 -34.28 10.65 -18.86
C GLY A 41 -34.10 11.13 -17.42
N ARG A 42 -32.88 11.57 -17.03
CA ARG A 42 -32.56 11.99 -15.65
C ARG A 42 -32.44 13.50 -15.55
N GLY A 43 -33.17 14.12 -14.62
CA GLY A 43 -33.06 15.53 -14.24
C GLY A 43 -32.54 15.73 -12.81
N GLY A 44 -32.14 16.95 -12.46
CA GLY A 44 -31.74 17.32 -11.09
C GLY A 44 -30.23 17.50 -10.86
N GLN A 45 -29.87 18.19 -9.77
CA GLN A 45 -28.47 18.53 -9.46
C GLN A 45 -27.61 17.28 -9.17
N ASP A 46 -28.17 16.26 -8.51
CA ASP A 46 -27.46 15.03 -8.17
C ASP A 46 -27.13 14.19 -9.40
N ALA A 47 -28.09 14.06 -10.32
CA ALA A 47 -27.86 13.39 -11.61
C ALA A 47 -26.79 14.14 -12.42
N ARG A 48 -26.81 15.48 -12.40
CA ARG A 48 -25.79 16.31 -13.05
C ARG A 48 -24.42 16.16 -12.42
N ALA A 49 -24.33 16.01 -11.09
CA ALA A 49 -23.08 15.76 -10.39
C ALA A 49 -22.53 14.35 -10.65
N ALA A 50 -23.39 13.33 -10.74
CA ALA A 50 -23.03 11.98 -11.13
C ALA A 50 -22.47 11.94 -12.56
N ALA A 51 -23.19 12.53 -13.53
CA ALA A 51 -22.74 12.61 -14.92
C ALA A 51 -21.41 13.37 -15.06
N LYS A 52 -21.18 14.44 -14.29
CA LYS A 52 -19.89 15.16 -14.28
C LYS A 52 -18.72 14.27 -13.83
N ARG A 53 -18.93 13.32 -12.91
CA ARG A 53 -17.91 12.37 -12.47
C ARG A 53 -17.61 11.32 -13.55
N GLU A 54 -18.63 10.92 -14.30
CA GLU A 54 -18.51 9.96 -15.40
C GLU A 54 -17.80 10.55 -16.63
N PHE A 55 -17.99 11.84 -16.90
CA PHE A 55 -17.30 12.59 -17.98
C PHE A 55 -15.77 12.46 -17.91
N THR A 56 -15.19 12.28 -16.71
CA THR A 56 -13.74 12.08 -16.57
C THR A 56 -13.24 10.81 -17.28
N SER A 57 -14.10 9.80 -17.42
CA SER A 57 -13.78 8.49 -18.03
C SER A 57 -14.30 8.28 -19.46
N ALA A 58 -15.15 9.18 -19.97
CA ALA A 58 -15.85 8.97 -21.24
C ALA A 58 -14.91 8.95 -22.47
N ALA A 59 -15.01 7.91 -23.30
CA ALA A 59 -14.17 7.70 -24.49
C ALA A 59 -14.45 8.69 -25.65
N ASN A 60 -15.62 9.34 -25.68
CA ASN A 60 -16.11 10.09 -26.85
C ASN A 60 -15.86 11.62 -26.83
N LYS A 61 -15.04 12.14 -25.90
CA LYS A 61 -14.81 13.59 -25.73
C LYS A 61 -14.29 14.28 -27.01
N ARG A 62 -13.45 13.57 -27.78
CA ARG A 62 -12.88 14.05 -29.04
C ARG A 62 -13.96 14.26 -30.10
N GLN A 63 -14.73 13.21 -30.39
CA GLN A 63 -15.75 13.22 -31.45
C GLN A 63 -16.79 14.31 -31.16
N MET A 64 -17.13 14.50 -29.89
CA MET A 64 -18.06 15.54 -29.49
C MET A 64 -17.48 16.95 -29.64
N LEU A 65 -16.21 17.19 -29.28
CA LEU A 65 -15.56 18.50 -29.51
C LEU A 65 -15.37 18.79 -31.01
N SER A 66 -15.04 17.78 -31.82
CA SER A 66 -14.98 17.91 -33.28
C SER A 66 -16.35 18.29 -33.86
N SER A 67 -17.42 17.61 -33.45
CA SER A 67 -18.79 17.93 -33.86
C SER A 67 -19.20 19.35 -33.43
N MET A 68 -18.86 19.77 -32.19
CA MET A 68 -19.13 21.13 -31.72
C MET A 68 -18.38 22.20 -32.51
N LEU A 69 -17.15 21.90 -32.98
CA LEU A 69 -16.36 22.79 -33.83
C LEU A 69 -16.98 22.90 -35.24
N GLU A 70 -17.36 21.78 -35.83
CA GLU A 70 -18.00 21.70 -37.15
C GLU A 70 -19.37 22.38 -37.16
N SER A 71 -20.15 22.23 -36.08
CA SER A 71 -21.47 22.85 -35.94
C SER A 71 -21.44 24.30 -35.45
N GLY A 72 -20.26 24.92 -35.32
CA GLY A 72 -20.10 26.30 -34.83
C GLY A 72 -20.54 26.55 -33.37
N GLN A 73 -20.63 25.50 -32.54
CA GLN A 73 -21.01 25.60 -31.13
C GLN A 73 -19.84 26.03 -30.23
N VAL A 74 -18.60 25.96 -30.72
CA VAL A 74 -17.44 26.52 -30.03
C VAL A 74 -17.31 28.01 -30.42
N PRO A 75 -17.22 28.95 -29.47
CA PRO A 75 -17.01 30.35 -29.81
C PRO A 75 -15.72 30.55 -30.64
N PRO A 76 -15.70 31.41 -31.68
CA PRO A 76 -14.55 31.58 -32.56
C PRO A 76 -13.22 31.86 -31.84
N ARG A 77 -13.27 32.64 -30.74
CA ARG A 77 -12.09 32.93 -29.90
C ARG A 77 -11.45 31.66 -29.27
N LEU A 78 -12.21 30.58 -29.13
CA LEU A 78 -11.76 29.31 -28.55
C LEU A 78 -11.41 28.26 -29.60
N HIS A 79 -11.56 28.51 -30.91
CA HIS A 79 -11.27 27.53 -31.96
C HIS A 79 -9.83 27.01 -31.92
N ALA A 80 -8.85 27.89 -31.68
CA ALA A 80 -7.45 27.51 -31.56
C ALA A 80 -7.20 26.61 -30.34
N ALA A 81 -7.86 26.88 -29.21
CA ALA A 81 -7.81 26.07 -28.01
C ALA A 81 -8.47 24.69 -28.22
N ALA A 82 -9.64 24.67 -28.88
CA ALA A 82 -10.37 23.45 -29.19
C ALA A 82 -9.62 22.55 -30.17
N THR A 83 -9.07 23.10 -31.24
CA THR A 83 -8.23 22.36 -32.21
C THR A 83 -7.00 21.77 -31.53
N ARG A 84 -6.36 22.53 -30.64
CA ARG A 84 -5.20 22.05 -29.87
C ARG A 84 -5.58 20.97 -28.85
N LEU A 85 -6.77 21.06 -28.25
CA LEU A 85 -7.28 20.06 -27.31
C LEU A 85 -7.65 18.76 -28.03
N ILE A 86 -8.24 18.83 -29.23
CA ILE A 86 -8.44 17.67 -30.11
C ILE A 86 -7.09 17.01 -30.42
N MET A 87 -6.08 17.80 -30.79
CA MET A 87 -4.73 17.29 -31.05
C MET A 87 -4.09 16.61 -29.82
N ALA A 88 -4.30 17.17 -28.62
CA ALA A 88 -3.82 16.57 -27.38
C ALA A 88 -4.56 15.28 -27.01
N TRP A 89 -5.86 15.18 -27.30
CA TRP A 89 -6.63 13.95 -27.07
C TRP A 89 -6.37 12.87 -28.13
N THR A 90 -5.90 13.24 -29.33
CA THR A 90 -5.40 12.27 -30.31
C THR A 90 -4.12 11.55 -29.87
N SER A 91 -3.34 12.11 -28.95
CA SER A 91 -2.13 11.46 -28.44
C SER A 91 -2.37 10.43 -27.33
N GLU A 92 -3.63 10.16 -26.94
CA GLU A 92 -3.97 9.27 -25.80
C GLU A 92 -4.72 7.96 -26.21
N THR A 93 -4.76 7.57 -27.50
CA THR A 93 -5.28 6.24 -27.90
C THR A 93 -4.19 5.17 -27.72
N PRO A 94 -4.49 3.89 -27.36
CA PRO A 94 -3.48 2.86 -27.17
C PRO A 94 -2.67 2.70 -28.46
N LEU A 95 -1.36 2.80 -28.33
CA LEU A 95 -0.40 2.64 -29.42
C LEU A 95 -0.69 1.34 -30.19
N ARG A 96 -1.21 1.47 -31.41
CA ARG A 96 -1.15 0.41 -32.42
C ARG A 96 0.31 0.20 -32.79
N GLY A 97 0.89 -0.93 -32.38
CA GLY A 97 2.15 -1.49 -32.89
C GLY A 97 3.42 -0.67 -32.60
N PRO A 98 4.61 -1.30 -32.66
CA PRO A 98 5.88 -0.64 -32.42
C PRO A 98 6.27 0.17 -33.67
N HIS A 99 5.64 1.33 -33.87
CA HIS A 99 6.24 2.36 -34.70
C HIS A 99 7.04 3.30 -33.82
N GLU A 100 8.36 3.18 -33.96
CA GLU A 100 9.27 4.31 -34.15
C GLU A 100 8.73 5.63 -33.59
N VAL A 101 8.83 5.80 -32.27
CA VAL A 101 9.32 7.11 -31.83
C VAL A 101 10.61 7.30 -32.62
N GLU A 102 10.75 8.40 -33.35
CA GLU A 102 12.04 8.87 -33.90
C GLU A 102 12.98 9.10 -32.70
N GLU A 103 13.40 8.02 -32.05
CA GLU A 103 14.44 8.02 -31.06
C GLU A 103 15.71 8.29 -31.84
N ASP A 104 16.44 9.34 -31.43
CA ASP A 104 17.61 9.87 -32.11
C ASP A 104 18.71 8.79 -32.20
N VAL A 105 18.62 7.94 -33.23
CA VAL A 105 19.53 6.83 -33.49
C VAL A 105 20.90 7.44 -33.79
N MET A 106 21.82 7.28 -32.85
CA MET A 106 23.08 7.98 -32.97
C MET A 106 24.06 7.23 -33.87
N SER A 107 24.35 7.80 -35.03
CA SER A 107 25.45 7.36 -35.90
C SER A 107 26.82 7.89 -35.47
N SER A 108 26.85 8.92 -34.62
CA SER A 108 28.08 9.50 -34.06
C SER A 108 27.82 10.17 -32.70
N TYR A 109 28.85 10.21 -31.85
CA TYR A 109 28.80 10.91 -30.57
C TYR A 109 30.06 11.73 -30.35
N ARG A 110 29.91 12.95 -29.81
CA ARG A 110 31.04 13.76 -29.33
C ARG A 110 30.69 14.40 -27.99
N GLY A 111 31.42 14.05 -26.93
CA GLY A 111 31.23 14.62 -25.59
C GLY A 111 32.11 13.98 -24.53
N SER A 112 32.09 14.51 -23.30
CA SER A 112 32.91 13.98 -22.18
C SER A 112 32.30 12.78 -21.45
N GLY A 113 31.01 12.49 -21.67
CA GLY A 113 30.34 11.34 -21.05
C GLY A 113 28.84 11.32 -21.33
N THR A 114 28.26 10.13 -21.44
CA THR A 114 26.83 9.91 -21.75
C THR A 114 26.39 8.51 -21.32
N MET A 115 25.08 8.25 -21.39
CA MET A 115 24.49 6.94 -21.14
C MET A 115 23.80 6.47 -22.41
N PHE A 116 24.18 5.27 -22.86
CA PHE A 116 23.53 4.56 -23.95
C PHE A 116 22.59 3.48 -23.41
N ARG A 117 21.55 3.18 -24.18
CA ARG A 117 20.66 2.02 -24.02
C ARG A 117 20.72 1.20 -25.30
N TYR A 118 20.97 -0.09 -25.20
CA TYR A 118 20.95 -1.05 -26.29
C TYR A 118 19.74 -1.96 -26.14
N SER A 119 18.96 -2.09 -27.21
CA SER A 119 17.79 -2.95 -27.29
C SER A 119 17.53 -3.31 -28.75
N GLY A 120 17.24 -4.57 -29.06
CA GLY A 120 17.03 -5.02 -30.44
C GLY A 120 16.26 -6.33 -30.51
N SER A 121 16.29 -7.00 -31.67
CA SER A 121 15.63 -8.31 -31.83
C SER A 121 16.16 -9.37 -30.85
N TRP A 122 17.43 -9.25 -30.44
CA TRP A 122 18.07 -10.10 -29.44
C TRP A 122 17.57 -9.89 -27.99
N SER A 123 16.77 -8.84 -27.74
CA SER A 123 16.27 -8.51 -26.41
C SER A 123 15.28 -9.52 -25.85
N ARG A 124 14.57 -10.26 -26.71
CA ARG A 124 13.57 -11.23 -26.27
C ARG A 124 14.23 -12.49 -25.73
N VAL A 125 13.73 -12.99 -24.61
CA VAL A 125 14.16 -14.25 -24.00
C VAL A 125 12.97 -15.20 -24.04
N ASP A 126 13.03 -16.14 -24.98
CA ASP A 126 11.97 -17.13 -25.18
C ASP A 126 12.05 -18.24 -24.11
N ASP A 127 11.36 -18.02 -22.98
CA ASP A 127 11.21 -18.99 -21.89
C ASP A 127 9.75 -19.03 -21.42
N ALA A 128 9.08 -20.16 -21.70
CA ALA A 128 7.67 -20.35 -21.41
C ALA A 128 7.35 -20.27 -19.90
N ALA A 129 8.26 -20.71 -19.03
CA ALA A 129 8.03 -20.68 -17.59
C ALA A 129 8.11 -19.25 -17.03
N MET A 130 9.03 -18.43 -17.53
CA MET A 130 9.10 -17.01 -17.16
C MET A 130 7.92 -16.20 -17.73
N SER A 131 7.50 -16.48 -18.96
CA SER A 131 6.28 -15.91 -19.55
C SER A 131 5.05 -16.26 -18.72
N ALA A 132 4.91 -17.51 -18.26
CA ALA A 132 3.80 -17.92 -17.40
C ALA A 132 3.77 -17.15 -16.08
N VAL A 133 4.93 -16.87 -15.47
CA VAL A 133 5.03 -16.03 -14.26
C VAL A 133 4.55 -14.60 -14.54
N LEU A 134 4.95 -13.99 -15.67
CA LEU A 134 4.50 -12.65 -16.05
C LEU A 134 2.99 -12.61 -16.34
N VAL A 135 2.44 -13.63 -16.99
CA VAL A 135 1.00 -13.77 -17.25
C VAL A 135 0.22 -13.87 -15.92
N ALA A 136 0.68 -14.72 -15.00
CA ALA A 136 -0.04 -14.99 -13.77
C ALA A 136 0.07 -13.87 -12.73
N LYS A 137 1.23 -13.21 -12.65
CA LYS A 137 1.54 -12.25 -11.56
C LYS A 137 1.72 -10.81 -12.03
N GLY A 138 1.80 -10.54 -13.34
CA GLY A 138 2.05 -9.21 -13.88
C GLY A 138 3.28 -8.56 -13.24
N HIS A 139 3.11 -7.33 -12.73
CA HIS A 139 4.16 -6.59 -12.03
C HIS A 139 4.70 -7.33 -10.78
N ASN A 140 3.88 -8.13 -10.09
CA ASN A 140 4.30 -8.87 -8.89
C ASN A 140 5.25 -10.03 -9.23
N GLY A 141 5.35 -10.43 -10.51
CA GLY A 141 6.26 -11.48 -10.98
C GLY A 141 7.66 -10.99 -11.34
N ILE A 142 7.91 -9.67 -11.37
CA ILE A 142 9.15 -9.10 -11.93
C ILE A 142 10.41 -9.59 -11.19
N SER A 143 10.39 -9.61 -9.85
CA SER A 143 11.54 -10.03 -9.04
C SER A 143 11.90 -11.51 -9.29
N GLU A 144 10.88 -12.37 -9.38
CA GLU A 144 11.04 -13.80 -9.67
C GLU A 144 11.63 -14.01 -11.07
N VAL A 145 11.11 -13.30 -12.07
CA VAL A 145 11.61 -13.35 -13.45
C VAL A 145 13.05 -12.85 -13.53
N CYS A 146 13.41 -11.76 -12.84
CA CYS A 146 14.79 -11.26 -12.84
C CYS A 146 15.77 -12.25 -12.19
N SER A 147 15.35 -12.92 -11.11
CA SER A 147 16.16 -13.96 -10.45
C SER A 147 16.45 -15.13 -11.39
N ARG A 148 15.44 -15.58 -12.14
CA ARG A 148 15.59 -16.63 -13.16
C ARG A 148 16.46 -16.18 -14.33
N LEU A 149 16.22 -14.97 -14.88
CA LEU A 149 17.02 -14.39 -15.97
C LEU A 149 18.50 -14.28 -15.59
N LYS A 150 18.81 -13.97 -14.32
CA LYS A 150 20.18 -13.88 -13.85
C LYS A 150 20.95 -15.18 -14.00
N CYS A 151 20.30 -16.34 -13.98
CA CYS A 151 20.96 -17.63 -14.18
C CYS A 151 20.71 -18.22 -15.57
N HIS A 152 19.99 -17.51 -16.45
CA HIS A 152 19.59 -18.03 -17.75
C HIS A 152 20.78 -18.05 -18.74
N PRO A 153 21.11 -19.20 -19.37
CA PRO A 153 22.30 -19.33 -20.21
C PRO A 153 22.40 -18.31 -21.34
N TYR A 154 21.30 -18.05 -22.05
CA TYR A 154 21.27 -17.03 -23.12
C TYR A 154 21.58 -15.62 -22.60
N VAL A 155 21.07 -15.28 -21.41
CA VAL A 155 21.26 -13.94 -20.80
C VAL A 155 22.71 -13.78 -20.35
N GLN A 156 23.31 -14.83 -19.78
CA GLN A 156 24.73 -14.87 -19.43
C GLN A 156 25.62 -14.73 -20.68
N GLY A 157 25.37 -15.52 -21.74
CA GLY A 157 26.12 -15.41 -22.98
C GLY A 157 26.02 -14.02 -23.63
N LEU A 158 24.82 -13.43 -23.64
CA LEU A 158 24.60 -12.06 -24.12
C LEU A 158 25.40 -11.02 -23.31
N TRP A 159 25.51 -11.21 -21.99
CA TRP A 159 26.27 -10.33 -21.11
C TRP A 159 27.78 -10.46 -21.28
N ASP A 160 28.27 -11.68 -21.52
CA ASP A 160 29.69 -11.94 -21.81
C ASP A 160 30.10 -11.29 -23.14
N GLU A 161 29.28 -11.44 -24.18
CA GLU A 161 29.47 -10.75 -25.47
C GLU A 161 29.48 -9.23 -25.29
N PHE A 162 28.53 -8.67 -24.53
CA PHE A 162 28.50 -7.24 -24.26
C PHE A 162 29.73 -6.78 -23.46
N SER A 163 30.22 -7.63 -22.55
CA SER A 163 31.42 -7.34 -21.75
C SER A 163 32.68 -7.28 -22.61
N ALA A 164 32.81 -8.16 -23.61
CA ALA A 164 33.88 -8.12 -24.61
C ALA A 164 33.79 -6.87 -25.50
N PHE A 165 32.60 -6.57 -26.02
CA PHE A 165 32.31 -5.35 -26.78
C PHE A 165 32.71 -4.09 -26.01
N ARG A 166 32.28 -3.99 -24.74
CA ARG A 166 32.63 -2.90 -23.84
C ARG A 166 34.14 -2.79 -23.63
N GLN A 167 34.85 -3.90 -23.38
CA GLN A 167 36.31 -3.89 -23.18
C GLN A 167 37.04 -3.36 -24.41
N GLN A 168 36.65 -3.80 -25.61
CA GLN A 168 37.18 -3.27 -26.86
C GLN A 168 36.94 -1.75 -26.96
N LEU A 169 35.73 -1.28 -26.65
CA LEU A 169 35.39 0.14 -26.68
C LEU A 169 36.22 0.96 -25.68
N VAL A 170 36.38 0.47 -24.45
CA VAL A 170 37.16 1.14 -23.41
C VAL A 170 38.65 1.17 -23.78
N SER A 171 39.18 0.11 -24.39
CA SER A 171 40.59 0.05 -24.81
C SER A 171 40.94 0.97 -25.98
N SER A 172 39.97 1.24 -26.86
CA SER A 172 40.16 2.06 -28.07
C SER A 172 39.80 3.54 -27.88
N THR A 173 39.29 3.93 -26.71
CA THR A 173 38.81 5.30 -26.45
C THR A 173 39.36 5.87 -25.15
N PRO A 174 39.30 7.21 -24.94
CA PRO A 174 39.78 7.81 -23.69
C PRO A 174 38.82 7.60 -22.51
N ILE A 175 37.94 6.59 -22.53
CA ILE A 175 37.00 6.30 -21.45
C ILE A 175 37.78 5.92 -20.18
N THR A 176 37.55 6.67 -19.11
CA THR A 176 38.19 6.41 -17.81
C THR A 176 37.26 5.70 -16.84
N ARG A 177 35.96 6.01 -16.91
CA ARG A 177 34.93 5.46 -16.02
C ARG A 177 33.79 4.91 -16.84
N TRP A 178 33.27 3.76 -16.43
CA TRP A 178 32.15 3.09 -17.07
C TRP A 178 31.32 2.29 -16.08
N THR A 179 30.04 2.16 -16.38
CA THR A 179 29.08 1.30 -15.68
C THR A 179 28.12 0.74 -16.71
N ALA A 180 27.94 -0.58 -16.71
CA ALA A 180 26.99 -1.29 -17.53
C ALA A 180 25.96 -2.00 -16.65
N ALA A 181 24.71 -2.03 -17.07
CA ALA A 181 23.65 -2.80 -16.42
C ALA A 181 22.72 -3.42 -17.45
N MET A 182 22.41 -4.70 -17.29
CA MET A 182 21.37 -5.41 -18.03
C MET A 182 20.12 -5.50 -17.15
N GLU A 183 18.97 -5.16 -17.74
CA GLU A 183 17.71 -5.00 -17.04
C GLU A 183 16.56 -5.58 -17.84
N LEU A 184 15.52 -6.00 -17.13
CA LEU A 184 14.23 -6.34 -17.71
C LEU A 184 13.54 -5.06 -18.18
N HIS A 185 13.22 -5.02 -19.47
CA HIS A 185 12.36 -4.02 -20.07
C HIS A 185 10.90 -4.32 -19.72
N VAL A 186 10.48 -3.94 -18.50
CA VAL A 186 9.16 -4.26 -17.92
C VAL A 186 8.02 -3.94 -18.87
N GLU A 187 7.99 -2.73 -19.43
CA GLU A 187 6.91 -2.29 -20.33
C GLU A 187 6.80 -3.16 -21.59
N ALA A 188 7.89 -3.32 -22.35
CA ALA A 188 7.94 -4.22 -23.50
C ALA A 188 7.63 -5.68 -23.14
N SER A 189 8.01 -6.13 -21.94
CA SER A 189 7.76 -7.50 -21.51
C SER A 189 6.28 -7.77 -21.25
N LEU A 190 5.58 -6.79 -20.66
CA LEU A 190 4.15 -6.87 -20.36
C LEU A 190 3.26 -6.48 -21.54
N ALA A 191 3.75 -5.65 -22.46
CA ALA A 191 3.01 -5.22 -23.65
C ALA A 191 2.96 -6.30 -24.75
N ALA A 192 3.86 -7.29 -24.70
CA ALA A 192 3.77 -8.45 -25.58
C ALA A 192 2.51 -9.27 -25.29
N ASN A 193 1.90 -9.86 -26.32
CA ASN A 193 0.76 -10.76 -26.17
C ASN A 193 1.06 -12.12 -26.83
N PRO A 194 1.35 -13.18 -26.06
CA PRO A 194 1.45 -13.18 -24.59
C PRO A 194 2.68 -12.41 -24.07
N PRO A 195 2.70 -12.00 -22.78
CA PRO A 195 3.88 -11.41 -22.13
C PRO A 195 5.15 -12.27 -22.30
N ILE A 196 6.23 -11.66 -22.76
CA ILE A 196 7.53 -12.31 -23.02
C ILE A 196 8.63 -11.49 -22.37
N PRO A 197 9.51 -12.07 -21.53
CA PRO A 197 10.63 -11.34 -20.95
C PRO A 197 11.51 -10.70 -22.04
N SER A 198 11.71 -9.40 -21.93
CA SER A 198 12.57 -8.63 -22.84
C SER A 198 13.62 -7.89 -22.03
N VAL A 199 14.89 -7.94 -22.44
CA VAL A 199 16.02 -7.31 -21.75
C VAL A 199 16.64 -6.17 -22.56
N HIS A 200 17.13 -5.14 -21.88
CA HIS A 200 17.95 -4.09 -22.48
C HIS A 200 19.24 -3.89 -21.69
N ILE A 201 20.24 -3.27 -22.31
CA ILE A 201 21.52 -2.99 -21.68
C ILE A 201 21.76 -1.48 -21.63
N HIS A 202 21.95 -0.92 -20.44
CA HIS A 202 22.43 0.43 -20.26
C HIS A 202 23.96 0.47 -20.11
N PHE A 203 24.59 1.47 -20.73
CA PHE A 203 26.03 1.71 -20.65
C PHE A 203 26.32 3.19 -20.43
N MET A 204 26.69 3.54 -19.20
CA MET A 204 27.13 4.87 -18.79
C MET A 204 28.66 4.94 -18.82
N PHE A 205 29.23 5.99 -19.41
CA PHE A 205 30.68 6.20 -19.41
C PHE A 205 31.05 7.68 -19.41
N ASP A 206 32.25 7.99 -18.91
CA ASP A 206 32.87 9.31 -19.01
C ASP A 206 34.41 9.28 -19.08
N ALA A 207 34.95 10.33 -19.67
CA ALA A 207 36.37 10.65 -19.75
C ALA A 207 36.59 12.01 -19.08
N ILE A 208 37.05 12.01 -17.83
CA ILE A 208 37.24 13.25 -17.09
C ILE A 208 38.31 14.11 -17.79
N GLY A 209 37.89 15.26 -18.33
CA GLY A 209 38.80 16.22 -18.98
C GLY A 209 39.14 15.92 -20.44
N LYS A 210 38.67 14.80 -21.00
CA LYS A 210 38.87 14.45 -22.42
C LYS A 210 37.53 14.42 -23.16
N THR A 211 37.54 14.75 -24.44
CA THR A 211 36.35 14.60 -25.31
C THR A 211 36.42 13.22 -25.94
N ILE A 212 35.39 12.42 -25.73
CA ILE A 212 35.19 11.15 -26.43
C ILE A 212 34.48 11.48 -27.75
N SER A 213 34.98 10.93 -28.84
CA SER A 213 34.37 11.09 -30.17
C SER A 213 34.28 9.73 -30.82
N PHE A 214 33.09 9.30 -31.17
CA PHE A 214 32.84 8.17 -32.05
C PHE A 214 32.30 8.74 -33.37
N ARG A 215 33.03 8.59 -34.47
CA ARG A 215 32.61 9.09 -35.79
C ARG A 215 32.44 7.92 -36.74
N ASN A 216 31.22 7.67 -37.22
CA ASN A 216 30.92 6.66 -38.23
C ASN A 216 31.55 5.28 -37.94
N GLU A 217 31.77 4.95 -36.67
CA GLU A 217 32.40 3.69 -36.31
C GLU A 217 31.34 2.58 -36.30
N PRO A 218 31.58 1.46 -37.03
CA PRO A 218 30.83 0.23 -36.80
C PRO A 218 30.86 -0.21 -35.33
N GLY A 219 31.88 0.22 -34.58
CA GLY A 219 32.16 -0.14 -33.18
C GLY A 219 31.20 0.40 -32.12
N LEU A 220 30.21 1.24 -32.46
CA LEU A 220 29.15 1.60 -31.50
C LEU A 220 27.95 0.65 -31.53
N LYS A 221 27.83 -0.22 -32.55
CA LYS A 221 26.71 -1.16 -32.68
C LYS A 221 26.98 -2.40 -31.85
N PHE A 222 26.00 -2.81 -31.04
CA PHE A 222 26.02 -4.09 -30.35
C PHE A 222 24.96 -5.02 -30.98
N ARG A 223 25.39 -6.16 -31.54
CA ARG A 223 24.51 -7.08 -32.30
C ARG A 223 23.59 -6.36 -33.31
N ASN A 224 24.19 -5.50 -34.13
CA ASN A 224 23.51 -4.63 -35.11
C ASN A 224 22.51 -3.62 -34.52
N SER A 225 22.29 -3.60 -33.20
CA SER A 225 21.52 -2.56 -32.52
C SER A 225 22.37 -1.32 -32.38
N GLN A 226 21.85 -0.20 -32.86
CA GLN A 226 22.39 1.11 -32.52
C GLN A 226 22.05 1.46 -31.07
N PRO A 227 22.92 2.22 -30.37
CA PRO A 227 22.59 2.73 -29.05
C PRO A 227 21.59 3.88 -29.12
N TYR A 228 20.66 3.89 -28.18
CA TYR A 228 19.80 5.02 -27.89
C TYR A 228 20.44 5.88 -26.81
N ARG A 229 20.42 7.20 -26.99
CA ARG A 229 20.94 8.13 -25.99
C ARG A 229 19.90 8.40 -24.90
N SER A 230 19.98 7.69 -23.79
CA SER A 230 19.02 7.82 -22.68
C SER A 230 19.22 9.06 -21.80
N LEU A 231 20.42 9.66 -21.82
CA LEU A 231 20.71 10.93 -21.14
C LEU A 231 21.42 11.88 -22.10
N ALA A 232 20.73 12.95 -22.51
CA ALA A 232 21.37 14.09 -23.15
C ALA A 232 22.49 14.57 -22.23
N ALA A 233 23.72 14.66 -22.74
CA ALA A 233 24.85 15.11 -21.93
C ALA A 233 24.48 16.48 -21.38
N PRO A 234 24.61 16.69 -20.06
CA PRO A 234 24.27 17.98 -19.48
C PRO A 234 25.11 19.04 -20.18
N VAL A 235 24.45 20.08 -20.71
CA VAL A 235 25.13 21.29 -21.23
C VAL A 235 25.90 22.01 -20.11
N ALA A 236 25.71 21.57 -18.86
CA ALA A 236 26.44 22.02 -17.70
C ALA A 236 27.94 21.77 -17.83
N ARG A 237 28.75 22.73 -17.41
CA ARG A 237 30.22 22.63 -17.35
C ARG A 237 30.68 22.42 -15.91
N GLY A 238 31.86 21.84 -15.74
CA GLY A 238 32.51 21.70 -14.43
C GLY A 238 31.79 20.75 -13.47
N ARG A 239 31.62 21.15 -12.20
CA ARG A 239 31.10 20.26 -11.12
C ARG A 239 29.69 19.73 -11.39
N ALA A 240 28.83 20.52 -12.03
CA ALA A 240 27.47 20.09 -12.36
C ALA A 240 27.46 18.98 -13.42
N CYS A 241 28.40 19.02 -14.38
CA CYS A 241 28.61 17.97 -15.37
C CYS A 241 29.04 16.67 -14.69
N LYS A 242 30.08 16.73 -13.86
CA LYS A 242 30.56 15.57 -13.08
C LYS A 242 29.46 14.97 -12.21
N ARG A 243 28.69 15.81 -11.50
CA ARG A 243 27.57 15.36 -10.65
C ARG A 243 26.52 14.58 -11.45
N ALA A 244 26.20 15.02 -12.65
CA ALA A 244 25.25 14.33 -13.52
C ALA A 244 25.82 13.00 -14.07
N TYR A 245 27.13 12.92 -14.33
CA TYR A 245 27.77 11.65 -14.66
C TYR A 245 27.79 10.68 -13.48
N ASP A 246 28.18 11.16 -12.30
CA ASP A 246 28.15 10.39 -11.06
C ASP A 246 26.72 9.88 -10.77
N GLN A 247 25.69 10.70 -11.04
CA GLN A 247 24.28 10.28 -10.97
C GLN A 247 23.93 9.20 -12.01
N GLY A 248 24.42 9.31 -13.24
CA GLY A 248 24.23 8.29 -14.28
C GLY A 248 24.87 6.96 -13.94
N HIS A 249 26.11 6.98 -13.43
CA HIS A 249 26.79 5.77 -12.94
C HIS A 249 26.02 5.17 -11.76
N PHE A 250 25.55 6.02 -10.84
CA PHE A 250 24.75 5.58 -9.71
C PHE A 250 23.41 5.00 -10.15
N TYR A 251 22.75 5.52 -11.18
CA TYR A 251 21.47 4.99 -11.65
C TYR A 251 21.55 3.51 -12.11
N LEU A 252 22.72 3.08 -12.57
CA LEU A 252 22.95 1.73 -13.10
C LEU A 252 23.54 0.75 -12.09
N THR A 253 23.90 1.18 -10.88
CA THR A 253 24.59 0.31 -9.91
C THR A 253 23.68 -0.39 -8.89
N PRO A 254 22.67 0.28 -8.29
CA PRO A 254 21.74 -0.36 -7.37
C PRO A 254 21.00 -1.55 -8.01
N LEU A 255 20.73 -2.55 -7.18
CA LEU A 255 19.80 -3.64 -7.51
C LEU A 255 18.37 -3.10 -7.53
N LYS A 256 18.02 -2.46 -8.65
CA LYS A 256 16.67 -1.95 -8.87
C LYS A 256 15.69 -3.06 -9.24
N THR A 257 14.40 -2.79 -9.08
CA THR A 257 13.33 -3.60 -9.65
C THR A 257 13.57 -3.73 -11.16
N GLY A 258 13.81 -4.95 -11.63
CA GLY A 258 14.20 -5.22 -13.03
C GLY A 258 15.69 -5.40 -13.29
N ALA A 259 16.60 -5.16 -12.33
CA ALA A 259 18.03 -5.36 -12.54
C ALA A 259 18.38 -6.85 -12.60
N ILE A 260 19.21 -7.24 -13.58
CA ILE A 260 19.62 -8.63 -13.81
C ILE A 260 21.13 -8.77 -13.54
N LEU A 261 21.94 -8.08 -14.35
CA LEU A 261 23.41 -8.09 -14.27
C LEU A 261 23.93 -6.66 -14.29
N HIS A 262 25.06 -6.40 -13.62
CA HIS A 262 25.72 -5.10 -13.69
C HIS A 262 27.23 -5.26 -13.50
N ALA A 263 27.99 -4.31 -14.04
CA ALA A 263 29.43 -4.22 -13.84
C ALA A 263 29.87 -2.75 -13.87
N THR A 264 30.86 -2.39 -13.07
CA THR A 264 31.37 -1.01 -13.00
C THR A 264 32.84 -0.98 -12.62
N ASN A 265 33.61 -0.08 -13.23
CA ASN A 265 34.93 0.31 -12.71
C ASN A 265 34.86 1.60 -11.87
N ALA A 266 33.66 2.18 -11.73
CA ALA A 266 33.38 3.37 -10.93
C ALA A 266 32.36 3.01 -9.83
N PRO A 267 32.73 2.18 -8.83
CA PRO A 267 31.81 1.80 -7.77
C PRO A 267 31.32 3.02 -6.97
N PRO A 268 30.00 3.12 -6.69
CA PRO A 268 29.44 4.20 -5.89
C PRO A 268 29.97 4.15 -4.46
N PHE A 269 29.91 5.29 -3.77
CA PHE A 269 30.44 5.50 -2.40
C PHE A 269 31.98 5.42 -2.29
N LYS A 270 32.65 4.66 -3.16
CA LYS A 270 34.12 4.59 -3.27
C LYS A 270 34.67 5.61 -4.27
N SER A 271 34.20 5.57 -5.52
CA SER A 271 34.68 6.42 -6.61
C SER A 271 34.07 7.81 -6.60
N TYR A 272 32.86 7.94 -6.05
CA TYR A 272 32.14 9.21 -5.93
C TYR A 272 31.11 9.15 -4.80
N ALA A 273 30.81 10.32 -4.23
CA ALA A 273 29.78 10.46 -3.21
C ALA A 273 28.38 10.38 -3.84
N VAL A 274 27.47 9.65 -3.18
CA VAL A 274 26.08 9.51 -3.59
C VAL A 274 25.22 10.52 -2.84
N SER A 275 24.30 11.17 -3.57
CA SER A 275 23.31 12.09 -3.00
C SER A 275 22.09 11.30 -2.50
N PRO A 276 21.58 11.51 -1.28
CA PRO A 276 20.34 10.88 -0.82
C PRO A 276 19.16 11.10 -1.78
N GLU A 277 19.12 12.27 -2.44
CA GLU A 277 18.07 12.63 -3.39
C GLU A 277 18.05 11.72 -4.63
N TRP A 278 19.19 11.14 -5.01
CA TRP A 278 19.25 10.16 -6.09
C TRP A 278 18.59 8.83 -5.69
N ILE A 279 18.79 8.42 -4.43
CA ILE A 279 18.13 7.25 -3.85
C ILE A 279 16.63 7.52 -3.74
N THR A 280 16.24 8.69 -3.21
CA THR A 280 14.83 9.09 -3.08
C THR A 280 14.13 9.09 -4.43
N SER A 281 14.75 9.66 -5.47
CA SER A 281 14.15 9.70 -6.80
C SER A 281 13.96 8.31 -7.42
N MET A 282 14.81 7.33 -7.11
CA MET A 282 14.66 5.96 -7.58
C MET A 282 13.60 5.20 -6.77
N TRP A 283 13.58 5.39 -5.46
CA TRP A 283 12.56 4.80 -4.59
C TRP A 283 11.15 5.34 -4.88
N GLN A 284 10.99 6.66 -5.06
CA GLN A 284 9.72 7.29 -5.45
C GLN A 284 9.23 6.88 -6.85
N GLY A 285 10.13 6.37 -7.70
CA GLY A 285 9.77 5.83 -9.01
C GLY A 285 9.63 4.31 -9.02
N ASP A 286 9.48 3.68 -7.84
CA ASP A 286 9.35 2.23 -7.61
C ASP A 286 10.48 1.38 -8.21
N LYS A 287 11.63 2.01 -8.46
CA LYS A 287 12.83 1.32 -8.93
C LYS A 287 13.60 0.68 -7.79
N LEU A 288 13.36 1.06 -6.54
CA LEU A 288 14.02 0.45 -5.38
C LEU A 288 12.97 -0.07 -4.41
N SER A 289 13.20 -1.25 -3.84
CA SER A 289 12.42 -1.69 -2.68
C SER A 289 12.71 -0.77 -1.48
N PRO A 290 11.79 -0.68 -0.50
CA PRO A 290 12.03 0.06 0.73
C PRO A 290 13.33 -0.35 1.45
N GLU A 291 13.64 -1.65 1.45
CA GLU A 291 14.84 -2.24 2.07
C GLU A 291 16.10 -1.81 1.31
N SER A 292 16.07 -1.91 -0.03
CA SER A 292 17.17 -1.48 -0.89
C SER A 292 17.45 0.01 -0.74
N ALA A 293 16.39 0.83 -0.63
CA ALA A 293 16.52 2.25 -0.39
C ALA A 293 17.16 2.54 0.99
N LYS A 294 16.70 1.87 2.06
CA LYS A 294 17.29 1.97 3.41
C LYS A 294 18.76 1.59 3.42
N GLU A 295 19.13 0.48 2.79
CA GLU A 295 20.53 0.04 2.67
C GLU A 295 21.40 1.10 1.96
N LEU A 296 20.90 1.70 0.87
CA LEU A 296 21.61 2.75 0.17
C LEU A 296 21.69 4.05 1.00
N TYR A 297 20.66 4.39 1.79
CA TYR A 297 20.73 5.53 2.72
C TYR A 297 21.76 5.28 3.83
N LEU A 298 21.86 4.05 4.32
CA LEU A 298 22.88 3.64 5.28
C LEU A 298 24.28 3.81 4.71
N LYS A 299 24.51 3.35 3.47
CA LYS A 299 25.79 3.56 2.76
C LYS A 299 26.04 5.04 2.45
N CYS A 300 24.98 5.82 2.25
CA CYS A 300 25.06 7.26 2.04
C CYS A 300 25.44 8.00 3.32
N LYS A 301 25.17 7.49 4.53
CA LYS A 301 25.61 8.10 5.81
C LYS A 301 25.16 9.55 6.06
N LYS A 302 24.31 10.13 5.19
CA LYS A 302 23.85 11.52 5.25
C LYS A 302 22.34 11.55 5.52
N HIS A 303 21.97 12.18 6.64
CA HIS A 303 20.57 12.27 7.13
C HIS A 303 19.89 10.88 7.20
N VAL A 304 20.65 9.85 7.62
CA VAL A 304 20.23 8.44 7.61
C VAL A 304 18.89 8.27 8.32
N LYS A 305 18.79 8.78 9.56
CA LYS A 305 17.57 8.68 10.37
C LYS A 305 16.36 9.25 9.62
N GLN A 306 16.46 10.50 9.17
CA GLN A 306 15.37 11.18 8.48
C GLN A 306 14.89 10.43 7.23
N TYR A 307 15.79 9.94 6.38
CA TYR A 307 15.39 9.24 5.15
C TYR A 307 14.84 7.84 5.45
N CYS A 308 15.44 7.08 6.36
CA CYS A 308 14.92 5.76 6.76
C CYS A 308 13.56 5.86 7.46
N ASP A 309 13.35 6.89 8.29
CA ASP A 309 12.07 7.18 8.94
C ASP A 309 11.02 7.52 7.87
N ASN A 310 11.34 8.39 6.91
CA ASN A 310 10.43 8.72 5.80
C ASN A 310 10.03 7.50 4.98
N VAL A 311 10.97 6.59 4.67
CA VAL A 311 10.67 5.33 3.98
C VAL A 311 9.71 4.49 4.81
N THR A 312 9.97 4.37 6.11
CA THR A 312 9.13 3.59 7.03
C THR A 312 7.73 4.17 7.14
N SER A 313 7.60 5.49 7.30
CA SER A 313 6.30 6.18 7.36
C SER A 313 5.51 6.03 6.07
N GLN A 314 6.16 6.11 4.90
CA GLN A 314 5.46 5.92 3.61
C GLN A 314 4.96 4.48 3.44
N VAL A 315 5.77 3.49 3.83
CA VAL A 315 5.37 2.08 3.82
C VAL A 315 4.19 1.87 4.77
N GLN A 316 4.24 2.43 5.98
CA GLN A 316 3.13 2.36 6.95
C GLN A 316 1.85 3.02 6.42
N MET A 317 1.94 4.20 5.81
CA MET A 317 0.77 4.86 5.21
C MET A 317 0.18 4.04 4.06
N THR A 318 1.02 3.43 3.22
CA THR A 318 0.58 2.57 2.12
C THR A 318 -0.12 1.32 2.66
N GLN A 319 0.48 0.65 3.65
CA GLN A 319 -0.11 -0.49 4.33
C GLN A 319 -1.44 -0.12 4.99
N GLN A 320 -1.54 1.04 5.63
CA GLN A 320 -2.78 1.51 6.25
C GLN A 320 -3.88 1.75 5.20
N SER A 321 -3.53 2.31 4.03
CA SER A 321 -4.46 2.48 2.90
C SER A 321 -4.97 1.12 2.39
N ASN A 322 -4.05 0.17 2.16
CA ASN A 322 -4.40 -1.19 1.73
C ASN A 322 -5.30 -1.89 2.76
N LEU A 323 -4.99 -1.72 4.05
CA LEU A 323 -5.78 -2.27 5.15
C LEU A 323 -7.21 -1.74 5.14
N GLN A 324 -7.40 -0.44 4.90
CA GLN A 324 -8.72 0.19 4.81
C GLN A 324 -9.52 -0.35 3.61
N GLU A 325 -8.89 -0.51 2.44
CA GLU A 325 -9.53 -1.09 1.27
C GLU A 325 -9.97 -2.54 1.51
N ARG A 326 -9.11 -3.34 2.14
CA ARG A 326 -9.43 -4.74 2.50
C ARG A 326 -10.51 -4.83 3.57
N GLN A 327 -10.50 -3.92 4.56
CA GLN A 327 -11.57 -3.80 5.55
C GLN A 327 -12.90 -3.51 4.89
N ALA A 328 -12.94 -2.53 3.96
CA ALA A 328 -14.14 -2.20 3.21
C ALA A 328 -14.62 -3.39 2.36
N ALA A 329 -13.72 -4.10 1.69
CA ALA A 329 -14.06 -5.28 0.89
C ALA A 329 -14.62 -6.43 1.76
N ALA A 330 -14.01 -6.72 2.90
CA ALA A 330 -14.48 -7.75 3.83
C ALA A 330 -15.84 -7.38 4.44
N GLN A 331 -16.02 -6.12 4.84
CA GLN A 331 -17.31 -5.61 5.32
C GLN A 331 -18.38 -5.73 4.22
N ALA A 332 -18.08 -5.35 2.98
CA ALA A 332 -19.01 -5.47 1.86
C ALA A 332 -19.40 -6.94 1.56
N ALA A 333 -18.43 -7.86 1.60
CA ALA A 333 -18.70 -9.29 1.43
C ALA A 333 -19.64 -9.83 2.52
N LEU A 334 -19.43 -9.42 3.76
CA LEU A 334 -20.24 -9.87 4.89
C LEU A 334 -21.60 -9.20 5.00
N LEU A 335 -21.74 -7.96 4.54
CA LEU A 335 -23.04 -7.29 4.39
C LEU A 335 -23.97 -8.08 3.47
N ARG A 336 -23.46 -8.83 2.49
CA ARG A 336 -24.28 -9.74 1.66
C ARG A 336 -24.87 -10.92 2.46
N MET A 337 -24.29 -11.25 3.61
CA MET A 337 -24.79 -12.28 4.52
C MET A 337 -25.73 -11.71 5.60
N HIS A 338 -25.91 -10.39 5.67
CA HIS A 338 -26.78 -9.80 6.68
C HIS A 338 -28.22 -10.26 6.49
N ARG A 339 -28.80 -10.75 7.59
CA ARG A 339 -30.23 -11.07 7.64
C ARG A 339 -31.02 -9.84 8.07
N PRO A 340 -32.31 -9.75 7.71
CA PRO A 340 -33.19 -8.70 8.19
C PRO A 340 -33.16 -8.62 9.73
N ARG A 341 -33.22 -7.40 10.26
CA ARG A 341 -33.27 -7.12 11.70
C ARG A 341 -34.41 -7.91 12.35
N VAL A 342 -34.12 -8.53 13.49
CA VAL A 342 -35.12 -9.26 14.28
C VAL A 342 -35.92 -8.25 15.11
N TYR A 343 -37.24 -8.27 15.00
CA TYR A 343 -38.10 -7.46 15.85
C TYR A 343 -38.04 -7.97 17.30
N LEU A 344 -37.60 -7.12 18.23
CA LEU A 344 -37.60 -7.40 19.67
C LEU A 344 -38.50 -6.38 20.37
N GLU A 345 -39.67 -6.82 20.79
CA GLU A 345 -40.69 -5.95 21.37
C GLU A 345 -40.17 -5.00 22.49
N PRO A 346 -39.35 -5.44 23.48
CA PRO A 346 -38.81 -4.52 24.48
C PRO A 346 -37.88 -3.44 23.87
N VAL A 347 -37.19 -3.75 22.78
CA VAL A 347 -36.33 -2.77 22.11
C VAL A 347 -37.19 -1.72 21.41
N GLU A 348 -38.24 -2.15 20.73
CA GLU A 348 -39.08 -1.29 19.89
C GLU A 348 -40.09 -0.46 20.70
N GLN A 349 -40.63 -1.03 21.78
CA GLN A 349 -41.66 -0.39 22.60
C GLN A 349 -41.09 0.34 23.81
N GLU A 350 -39.95 -0.08 24.34
CA GLU A 350 -39.38 0.54 25.55
C GLU A 350 -38.05 1.25 25.31
N PHE A 351 -37.12 0.66 24.56
CA PHE A 351 -35.78 1.24 24.41
C PHE A 351 -35.74 2.42 23.41
N LEU A 352 -36.14 2.18 22.16
CA LEU A 352 -36.05 3.16 21.09
C LEU A 352 -36.92 4.41 21.27
N PRO A 353 -38.16 4.33 21.81
CA PRO A 353 -38.98 5.52 22.02
C PRO A 353 -38.35 6.57 22.96
N GLN A 354 -37.43 6.17 23.85
CA GLN A 354 -36.73 7.09 24.77
C GLN A 354 -35.84 8.11 24.04
N PHE A 355 -35.51 7.86 22.77
CA PHE A 355 -34.67 8.73 21.95
C PHE A 355 -35.48 9.67 21.06
N GLN A 356 -36.81 9.56 21.08
CA GLN A 356 -37.74 10.48 20.41
C GLN A 356 -38.20 11.62 21.34
N VAL A 357 -37.89 11.54 22.63
CA VAL A 357 -38.27 12.52 23.66
C VAL A 357 -37.02 13.00 24.39
N ASP A 358 -37.01 14.27 24.79
CA ASP A 358 -35.97 14.83 25.64
C ASP A 358 -36.06 14.27 27.06
N ALA A 359 -34.94 13.76 27.57
CA ALA A 359 -34.86 13.15 28.89
C ALA A 359 -33.47 13.36 29.49
N PHE A 360 -33.41 13.78 30.76
CA PHE A 360 -32.14 14.00 31.45
C PHE A 360 -31.31 12.73 31.65
N ARG A 361 -31.97 11.57 31.74
CA ARG A 361 -31.35 10.24 31.86
C ARG A 361 -32.17 9.25 31.05
N ARG A 362 -31.50 8.32 30.38
CA ARG A 362 -32.11 7.25 29.59
C ARG A 362 -31.70 5.89 30.13
N ARG A 363 -32.53 4.86 29.92
CA ARG A 363 -32.17 3.47 30.23
C ARG A 363 -31.26 2.93 29.12
N PHE A 364 -30.27 2.13 29.48
CA PHE A 364 -29.41 1.44 28.51
C PHE A 364 -29.99 0.07 28.12
N LEU A 365 -29.67 -0.45 26.93
CA LEU A 365 -30.11 -1.77 26.48
C LEU A 365 -29.10 -2.83 26.92
N VAL A 366 -29.56 -3.96 27.46
CA VAL A 366 -28.71 -5.13 27.73
C VAL A 366 -29.15 -6.31 26.86
N LEU A 367 -28.20 -6.81 26.07
CA LEU A 367 -28.33 -8.03 25.28
C LEU A 367 -27.48 -9.13 25.94
N ASP A 368 -28.14 -9.98 26.71
CA ASP A 368 -27.53 -11.11 27.41
C ASP A 368 -27.84 -12.45 26.72
N GLY A 369 -26.84 -13.32 26.64
CA GLY A 369 -26.99 -14.67 26.11
C GLY A 369 -25.65 -15.27 25.68
N PRO A 370 -25.60 -16.56 25.30
CA PRO A 370 -24.35 -17.20 24.89
C PRO A 370 -23.71 -16.51 23.67
N THR A 371 -22.44 -16.85 23.43
CA THR A 371 -21.69 -16.38 22.25
C THR A 371 -22.35 -16.84 20.95
N LYS A 372 -22.02 -16.18 19.82
CA LYS A 372 -22.53 -16.47 18.46
C LYS A 372 -24.04 -16.23 18.23
N LEU A 373 -24.77 -15.58 19.14
CA LEU A 373 -26.16 -15.17 18.90
C LEU A 373 -26.33 -13.88 18.07
N GLY A 374 -25.23 -13.27 17.60
CA GLY A 374 -25.28 -12.05 16.79
C GLY A 374 -25.69 -10.80 17.58
N LYS A 375 -25.47 -10.78 18.91
CA LYS A 375 -25.88 -9.68 19.81
C LYS A 375 -25.31 -8.33 19.38
N THR A 376 -23.99 -8.27 19.14
CA THR A 376 -23.27 -7.06 18.72
C THR A 376 -23.78 -6.57 17.37
N ILE A 377 -23.98 -7.49 16.40
CA ILE A 377 -24.53 -7.16 15.08
C ILE A 377 -25.95 -6.59 15.19
N PHE A 378 -26.79 -7.20 16.02
CA PHE A 378 -28.13 -6.70 16.28
C PHE A 378 -28.10 -5.31 16.91
N ALA A 379 -27.24 -5.09 17.90
CA ALA A 379 -27.05 -3.78 18.53
C ALA A 379 -26.65 -2.70 17.52
N SER A 380 -25.67 -2.97 16.66
CA SER A 380 -25.23 -2.03 15.62
C SER A 380 -26.30 -1.78 14.56
N SER A 381 -27.19 -2.74 14.31
CA SER A 381 -28.32 -2.56 13.39
C SER A 381 -29.41 -1.60 13.89
N LEU A 382 -29.37 -1.19 15.17
CA LEU A 382 -30.34 -0.24 15.72
C LEU A 382 -30.11 1.19 15.22
N ALA A 383 -28.84 1.59 15.03
CA ALA A 383 -28.45 2.89 14.51
C ALA A 383 -27.92 2.85 13.06
N GLY A 384 -27.50 1.67 12.59
CA GLY A 384 -26.67 1.51 11.40
C GLY A 384 -25.19 1.34 11.81
N PRO A 385 -24.42 0.46 11.15
CA PRO A 385 -23.02 0.21 11.50
C PRO A 385 -22.14 1.46 11.38
N GLU A 386 -22.40 2.34 10.42
CA GLU A 386 -21.74 3.63 10.22
C GLU A 386 -22.03 4.67 11.31
N HIS A 387 -23.13 4.48 12.06
CA HIS A 387 -23.57 5.35 13.15
C HIS A 387 -23.38 4.70 14.53
N THR A 388 -22.63 3.60 14.61
CA THR A 388 -22.40 2.86 15.85
C THR A 388 -20.93 2.80 16.19
N LEU A 389 -20.56 3.28 17.38
CA LEU A 389 -19.23 3.03 17.95
C LEU A 389 -19.24 1.70 18.73
N GLU A 390 -18.52 0.71 18.22
CA GLU A 390 -18.36 -0.58 18.91
C GLU A 390 -17.06 -0.59 19.74
N LEU A 391 -17.17 -0.90 21.03
CA LEU A 391 -16.06 -1.00 21.98
C LEU A 391 -15.93 -2.43 22.46
N ASN A 392 -14.70 -2.95 22.54
CA ASN A 392 -14.43 -4.22 23.20
C ASN A 392 -14.13 -3.97 24.69
N CYS A 393 -14.99 -4.49 25.56
CA CYS A 393 -14.93 -4.30 27.01
C CYS A 393 -14.50 -5.57 27.77
N ALA A 394 -14.15 -6.66 27.07
CA ALA A 394 -13.82 -7.95 27.71
C ALA A 394 -12.66 -7.86 28.73
N SER A 395 -11.72 -6.93 28.53
CA SER A 395 -10.48 -6.84 29.31
C SER A 395 -10.28 -5.50 30.02
N SER A 396 -11.23 -4.56 29.91
CA SER A 396 -11.09 -3.21 30.45
C SER A 396 -12.28 -2.81 31.31
N MET A 397 -11.99 -2.30 32.51
CA MET A 397 -12.97 -1.67 33.38
C MET A 397 -13.30 -0.23 32.99
N GLU A 398 -12.49 0.39 32.11
CA GLU A 398 -12.71 1.75 31.61
C GLU A 398 -12.89 1.71 30.08
N PRO A 399 -14.05 2.10 29.55
CA PRO A 399 -14.27 2.12 28.11
C PRO A 399 -13.50 3.27 27.43
N ASN A 400 -12.89 3.00 26.27
CA ASN A 400 -12.21 4.02 25.46
C ASN A 400 -13.20 4.70 24.49
N LEU A 401 -13.56 5.95 24.78
CA LEU A 401 -14.47 6.76 23.96
C LEU A 401 -13.77 7.87 23.17
N ARG A 402 -12.44 7.79 22.97
CA ARG A 402 -11.71 8.83 22.22
C ARG A 402 -12.15 8.95 20.76
N ASP A 403 -12.61 7.84 20.18
CA ASP A 403 -13.14 7.82 18.81
C ASP A 403 -14.62 8.23 18.75
N PHE A 404 -15.28 8.50 19.88
CA PHE A 404 -16.68 8.88 19.88
C PHE A 404 -16.87 10.30 19.31
N ASN A 405 -17.62 10.38 18.21
CA ASN A 405 -18.08 11.63 17.63
C ASN A 405 -19.61 11.73 17.72
N ASN A 406 -20.11 12.75 18.42
CA ASN A 406 -21.55 12.95 18.65
C ASN A 406 -22.33 13.32 17.37
N ASP A 407 -21.64 13.85 16.35
CA ASP A 407 -22.26 14.21 15.06
C ASP A 407 -22.46 12.98 14.16
N VAL A 408 -21.67 11.94 14.38
CA VAL A 408 -21.65 10.71 13.55
C VAL A 408 -22.36 9.57 14.25
N HIS A 409 -22.04 9.33 15.53
CA HIS A 409 -22.50 8.17 16.27
C HIS A 409 -23.83 8.44 16.96
N ARG A 410 -24.79 7.53 16.73
CA ARG A 410 -26.09 7.49 17.40
C ARG A 410 -26.19 6.36 18.41
N ALA A 411 -25.27 5.39 18.38
CA ALA A 411 -25.16 4.31 19.35
C ALA A 411 -23.70 4.05 19.77
N ILE A 412 -23.54 3.58 21.00
CA ILE A 412 -22.31 2.98 21.52
C ILE A 412 -22.63 1.55 21.97
N VAL A 413 -21.92 0.58 21.41
CA VAL A 413 -22.04 -0.84 21.75
C VAL A 413 -20.84 -1.24 22.61
N PHE A 414 -21.08 -1.58 23.86
CA PHE A 414 -20.11 -2.12 24.79
C PHE A 414 -20.14 -3.66 24.70
N ASP A 415 -19.27 -4.20 23.84
CA ASP A 415 -19.15 -5.64 23.55
C ASP A 415 -18.41 -6.36 24.69
N GLU A 416 -19.00 -7.43 25.23
CA GLU A 416 -18.48 -8.18 26.37
C GLU A 416 -18.31 -7.34 27.65
N ALA A 417 -19.19 -6.38 27.89
CA ALA A 417 -19.15 -5.56 29.11
C ALA A 417 -19.73 -6.29 30.34
N SER A 418 -19.07 -6.09 31.49
CA SER A 418 -19.47 -6.64 32.80
C SER A 418 -20.40 -5.71 33.58
N CYS A 419 -21.15 -6.26 34.53
CA CYS A 419 -21.97 -5.47 35.45
C CYS A 419 -21.11 -4.50 36.28
N ALA A 420 -19.92 -4.94 36.72
CA ALA A 420 -18.99 -4.11 37.49
C ALA A 420 -18.51 -2.88 36.70
N MET A 421 -18.23 -3.02 35.40
CA MET A 421 -17.86 -1.91 34.54
C MET A 421 -18.98 -0.86 34.46
N VAL A 422 -20.22 -1.31 34.26
CA VAL A 422 -21.39 -0.43 34.18
C VAL A 422 -21.63 0.31 35.50
N LEU A 423 -21.50 -0.39 36.64
CA LEU A 423 -21.63 0.20 37.97
C LEU A 423 -20.53 1.22 38.30
N ARG A 424 -19.32 1.02 37.80
CA ARG A 424 -18.25 2.02 37.92
C ARG A 424 -18.55 3.30 37.13
N HIS A 425 -19.31 3.17 36.04
CA HIS A 425 -19.60 4.25 35.10
C HIS A 425 -21.10 4.61 35.03
N LYS A 426 -21.82 4.61 36.16
CA LYS A 426 -23.28 4.89 36.24
C LYS A 426 -23.71 6.12 35.42
N LYS A 427 -22.96 7.24 35.51
CA LYS A 427 -23.28 8.49 34.78
C LYS A 427 -23.15 8.36 33.26
N LEU A 428 -22.20 7.54 32.77
CA LEU A 428 -22.01 7.28 31.35
C LEU A 428 -23.19 6.53 30.76
N PHE A 429 -23.58 5.42 31.40
CA PHE A 429 -24.66 4.56 30.91
C PHE A 429 -26.05 5.20 31.01
N GLN A 430 -26.21 6.23 31.84
CA GLN A 430 -27.44 7.03 31.90
C GLN A 430 -27.55 8.10 30.80
N GLY A 431 -26.45 8.39 30.07
CA GLY A 431 -26.47 9.29 28.91
C GLY A 431 -26.87 10.74 29.24
N GLY A 432 -26.38 11.27 30.37
CA GLY A 432 -26.80 12.58 30.87
C GLY A 432 -26.40 13.77 29.98
N VAL A 433 -27.05 14.92 30.22
CA VAL A 433 -26.80 16.19 29.50
C VAL A 433 -25.43 16.82 29.77
N GLN A 434 -24.73 16.41 30.83
CA GLN A 434 -23.43 16.97 31.20
C GLN A 434 -22.28 16.21 30.53
N PRO A 435 -21.21 16.90 30.10
CA PRO A 435 -19.98 16.24 29.68
C PRO A 435 -19.40 15.39 30.82
N LEU A 436 -18.91 14.21 30.47
CA LEU A 436 -18.29 13.24 31.38
C LEU A 436 -16.78 13.27 31.18
N GLU A 437 -16.02 13.26 32.27
CA GLU A 437 -14.57 13.10 32.23
C GLU A 437 -14.21 11.61 32.40
N LEU A 438 -13.42 11.07 31.48
CA LEU A 438 -12.96 9.68 31.45
C LEU A 438 -11.44 9.62 31.45
N ALA A 439 -10.88 8.45 31.77
CA ALA A 439 -9.43 8.19 31.82
C ALA A 439 -8.65 9.11 32.78
N SER A 440 -9.26 9.49 33.92
CA SER A 440 -8.60 10.27 34.97
C SER A 440 -7.54 9.41 35.68
N SER A 441 -6.31 9.41 35.15
CA SER A 441 -5.14 8.87 35.83
C SER A 441 -4.76 9.72 37.04
N ASN A 442 -3.97 9.20 38.00
CA ASN A 442 -3.51 9.96 39.17
C ASN A 442 -2.78 11.28 38.83
N THR A 443 -2.18 11.36 37.64
CA THR A 443 -1.49 12.56 37.13
C THR A 443 -2.40 13.49 36.31
N ASN A 444 -3.64 13.07 36.06
CA ASN A 444 -4.68 13.71 35.22
C ASN A 444 -4.21 14.19 33.83
N CYS A 445 -3.05 13.75 33.35
CA CYS A 445 -2.47 14.23 32.09
C CYS A 445 -3.05 13.56 30.83
N TYR A 446 -3.94 12.57 31.00
CA TYR A 446 -4.57 11.83 29.90
C TYR A 446 -6.10 11.75 30.00
N SER A 447 -6.73 12.56 30.87
CA SER A 447 -8.19 12.62 30.95
C SER A 447 -8.78 13.30 29.71
N TYR A 448 -9.97 12.88 29.31
CA TYR A 448 -10.69 13.50 28.19
C TYR A 448 -12.18 13.60 28.51
N LYS A 449 -12.83 14.62 27.95
CA LYS A 449 -14.26 14.86 28.14
C LYS A 449 -15.05 14.31 26.96
N VAL A 450 -16.17 13.67 27.24
CA VAL A 450 -17.10 13.13 26.25
C VAL A 450 -18.51 13.57 26.58
N TRP A 451 -19.27 13.99 25.57
CA TRP A 451 -20.67 14.34 25.71
C TRP A 451 -21.52 13.35 24.91
N VAL A 452 -22.32 12.53 25.61
CA VAL A 452 -23.04 11.38 25.03
C VAL A 452 -24.56 11.55 25.05
N TYR A 453 -25.05 12.77 25.22
CA TYR A 453 -26.49 13.05 25.24
C TYR A 453 -27.14 12.66 23.90
N GLY A 454 -28.25 11.93 23.95
CA GLY A 454 -28.95 11.46 22.74
C GLY A 454 -28.41 10.16 22.16
N THR A 455 -27.36 9.58 22.73
CA THR A 455 -26.71 8.38 22.21
C THR A 455 -27.26 7.11 22.86
N MET A 456 -27.58 6.09 22.05
CA MET A 456 -28.01 4.77 22.53
C MET A 456 -26.85 4.03 23.21
N MET A 457 -27.01 3.70 24.50
CA MET A 457 -26.06 2.88 25.25
C MET A 457 -26.50 1.42 25.20
N ILE A 458 -25.70 0.54 24.57
CA ILE A 458 -26.04 -0.86 24.41
C ILE A 458 -24.93 -1.74 24.95
N VAL A 459 -25.24 -2.55 25.95
CA VAL A 459 -24.35 -3.57 26.51
C VAL A 459 -24.65 -4.90 25.86
N THR A 460 -23.62 -5.60 25.39
CA THR A 460 -23.74 -7.01 25.03
C THR A 460 -22.83 -7.84 25.91
N SER A 461 -23.34 -8.93 26.47
CA SER A 461 -22.61 -9.73 27.45
C SER A 461 -23.01 -11.19 27.37
N ASN A 462 -22.10 -12.07 27.77
CA ASN A 462 -22.36 -13.51 27.90
C ASN A 462 -22.68 -13.94 29.34
N THR A 463 -22.29 -13.12 30.32
CA THR A 463 -22.26 -13.44 31.75
C THR A 463 -23.14 -12.50 32.58
N TRP A 464 -23.80 -11.52 31.95
CA TRP A 464 -24.56 -10.48 32.65
C TRP A 464 -25.53 -11.02 33.69
N THR A 465 -26.32 -12.05 33.34
CA THR A 465 -27.27 -12.63 34.30
C THR A 465 -26.54 -13.28 35.48
N ALA A 466 -25.43 -13.99 35.25
CA ALA A 466 -24.66 -14.64 36.31
C ALA A 466 -24.04 -13.60 37.25
N GLU A 467 -23.36 -12.59 36.70
CA GLU A 467 -22.77 -11.49 37.46
C GLU A 467 -23.82 -10.72 38.27
N LEU A 468 -25.01 -10.50 37.70
CA LEU A 468 -26.10 -9.82 38.38
C LEU A 468 -26.59 -10.56 39.63
N HIS A 469 -26.41 -11.89 39.70
CA HIS A 469 -26.74 -12.69 40.89
C HIS A 469 -25.67 -12.64 41.98
N GLU A 470 -24.43 -12.29 41.63
CA GLU A 470 -23.30 -12.19 42.57
C GLU A 470 -23.18 -10.80 43.20
N LEU A 471 -23.86 -9.79 42.64
CA LEU A 471 -23.84 -8.41 43.13
C LEU A 471 -24.69 -8.19 44.39
N SER A 472 -24.37 -7.10 45.10
CA SER A 472 -25.19 -6.62 46.21
C SER A 472 -26.64 -6.34 45.75
N PRO A 473 -27.66 -6.53 46.62
CA PRO A 473 -29.05 -6.25 46.25
C PRO A 473 -29.28 -4.82 45.74
N GLU A 474 -28.55 -3.84 46.29
CA GLU A 474 -28.63 -2.44 45.89
C GLU A 474 -28.13 -2.22 44.46
N ASP A 475 -26.94 -2.72 44.13
CA ASP A 475 -26.36 -2.56 42.80
C ASP A 475 -27.13 -3.35 41.74
N ALA A 476 -27.60 -4.57 42.08
CA ALA A 476 -28.46 -5.34 41.21
C ALA A 476 -29.80 -4.61 40.94
N SER A 477 -30.39 -3.98 41.96
CA SER A 477 -31.60 -3.16 41.83
C SER A 477 -31.37 -1.94 40.94
N TRP A 478 -30.22 -1.27 41.08
CA TRP A 478 -29.84 -0.13 40.24
C TRP A 478 -29.73 -0.54 38.76
N LEU A 479 -29.05 -1.64 38.46
CA LEU A 479 -28.88 -2.15 37.09
C LEU A 479 -30.23 -2.53 36.46
N ARG A 480 -31.12 -3.19 37.21
CA ARG A 480 -32.47 -3.54 36.73
C ARG A 480 -33.32 -2.30 36.43
N SER A 481 -33.24 -1.27 37.27
CA SER A 481 -34.01 -0.04 37.11
C SER A 481 -33.53 0.84 35.96
N ASN A 482 -32.24 0.75 35.61
CA ASN A 482 -31.61 1.58 34.58
C ASN A 482 -31.35 0.85 33.25
N SER A 483 -31.74 -0.43 33.13
CA SER A 483 -31.60 -1.20 31.90
C SER A 483 -32.95 -1.63 31.32
N VAL A 484 -33.03 -1.69 30.00
CA VAL A 484 -34.05 -2.47 29.28
C VAL A 484 -33.44 -3.84 29.01
N ALA A 485 -33.72 -4.81 29.87
CA ALA A 485 -33.20 -6.16 29.72
C ALA A 485 -34.02 -6.94 28.68
N CYS A 486 -33.40 -7.33 27.56
CA CYS A 486 -34.07 -8.21 26.61
C CYS A 486 -34.00 -9.66 27.11
N LEU A 487 -35.06 -10.08 27.80
CA LEU A 487 -35.24 -11.41 28.40
C LEU A 487 -34.80 -12.56 27.47
N ARG A 488 -33.84 -13.36 27.98
CA ARG A 488 -33.43 -14.74 27.56
C ARG A 488 -34.60 -15.59 27.02
N ARG A 489 -35.81 -15.41 27.55
CA ARG A 489 -37.02 -16.17 27.19
C ARG A 489 -37.57 -15.86 25.79
N LYS A 490 -37.52 -14.61 25.30
CA LYS A 490 -38.15 -14.24 24.01
C LYS A 490 -37.26 -14.58 22.82
N ILE A 491 -35.94 -14.37 22.92
CA ILE A 491 -34.97 -14.79 21.89
C ILE A 491 -34.88 -16.33 21.81
N SER A 492 -34.88 -17.01 22.96
CA SER A 492 -34.96 -18.49 22.99
C SER A 492 -36.31 -18.99 22.46
N SER A 493 -37.42 -18.29 22.76
CA SER A 493 -38.75 -18.59 22.21
C SER A 493 -38.74 -18.42 20.69
N LEU A 494 -38.31 -17.29 20.14
CA LEU A 494 -38.22 -17.05 18.69
C LEU A 494 -37.29 -18.04 17.99
N SER A 495 -36.17 -18.42 18.63
CA SER A 495 -35.27 -19.45 18.11
C SER A 495 -35.92 -20.84 18.14
N ARG A 496 -36.69 -21.16 19.18
CA ARG A 496 -37.49 -22.40 19.26
C ARG A 496 -38.63 -22.40 18.26
N THR A 497 -39.30 -21.27 18.05
CA THR A 497 -40.37 -21.11 17.05
C THR A 497 -39.80 -21.25 15.64
N ARG A 498 -38.67 -20.60 15.33
CA ARG A 498 -37.98 -20.76 14.04
C ARG A 498 -37.42 -22.16 13.83
N ARG A 499 -36.86 -22.80 14.86
CA ARG A 499 -36.45 -24.23 14.78
C ARG A 499 -37.67 -25.11 14.57
N ALA A 500 -38.78 -24.85 15.26
CA ALA A 500 -40.02 -25.57 15.08
C ALA A 500 -40.65 -25.32 13.71
N GLU A 501 -40.53 -24.12 13.13
CA GLU A 501 -40.97 -23.78 11.77
C GLU A 501 -40.09 -24.46 10.73
N LYS A 502 -38.76 -24.36 10.84
CA LYS A 502 -37.82 -25.05 9.94
C LYS A 502 -37.96 -26.57 10.05
N GLN A 503 -38.20 -27.08 11.24
CA GLN A 503 -38.47 -28.50 11.47
C GLN A 503 -39.86 -28.89 10.95
N ARG A 504 -40.86 -27.99 10.96
CA ARG A 504 -42.14 -28.20 10.27
C ARG A 504 -41.97 -28.18 8.77
N GLU A 505 -41.18 -27.28 8.20
CA GLU A 505 -40.86 -27.25 6.76
C GLU A 505 -40.20 -28.56 6.33
N ALA A 506 -39.16 -29.00 7.04
CA ALA A 506 -38.53 -30.30 6.82
C ALA A 506 -39.49 -31.49 7.01
N ASN A 507 -40.58 -31.30 7.76
CA ASN A 507 -41.59 -32.29 8.04
C ASN A 507 -42.90 -32.08 7.24
N MET A 508 -42.83 -31.45 6.06
CA MET A 508 -44.00 -31.25 5.19
C MET A 508 -45.16 -30.53 5.90
N GLY A 509 -44.85 -29.54 6.74
CA GLY A 509 -45.79 -28.77 7.54
C GLY A 509 -46.29 -29.45 8.82
N LEU A 510 -45.87 -30.69 9.11
CA LEU A 510 -46.29 -31.45 10.28
C LEU A 510 -45.41 -31.16 11.50
N ASN A 511 -46.02 -31.10 12.69
CA ASN A 511 -45.26 -31.11 13.94
C ASN A 511 -44.73 -32.53 14.27
N PRO A 512 -43.71 -32.68 15.13
CA PRO A 512 -43.10 -34.00 15.39
C PRO A 512 -44.09 -35.09 15.81
N ARG A 513 -45.10 -34.75 16.61
CA ARG A 513 -46.15 -35.71 16.98
C ARG A 513 -47.02 -36.12 15.79
N GLN A 514 -47.34 -35.19 14.88
CA GLN A 514 -48.07 -35.49 13.66
C GLN A 514 -47.26 -36.33 12.67
N VAL A 515 -45.94 -36.17 12.63
CA VAL A 515 -45.03 -37.03 11.84
C VAL A 515 -45.12 -38.48 12.33
N PHE A 516 -45.11 -38.71 13.65
CA PHE A 516 -45.32 -40.06 14.17
C PHE A 516 -46.74 -40.60 13.92
N VAL A 517 -47.77 -39.75 13.90
CA VAL A 517 -49.13 -40.17 13.52
C VAL A 517 -49.20 -40.53 12.04
N LEU A 518 -48.55 -39.75 11.17
CA LEU A 518 -48.43 -40.03 9.73
C LEU A 518 -47.73 -41.38 9.51
N LEU A 519 -46.62 -41.61 10.22
CA LEU A 519 -45.87 -42.85 10.14
C LEU A 519 -46.70 -44.04 10.66
N ALA A 520 -47.40 -43.87 11.79
CA ALA A 520 -48.32 -44.90 12.30
C ALA A 520 -49.46 -45.19 11.31
N ILE A 521 -50.01 -44.18 10.63
CA ILE A 521 -51.03 -44.38 9.59
C ILE A 521 -50.45 -45.23 8.45
N TYR A 522 -49.25 -44.90 7.97
CA TYR A 522 -48.57 -45.66 6.92
C TYR A 522 -48.30 -47.11 7.35
N VAL A 523 -47.74 -47.31 8.54
CA VAL A 523 -47.44 -48.63 9.11
C VAL A 523 -48.70 -49.49 9.31
N LEU A 524 -49.81 -48.89 9.73
CA LEU A 524 -51.06 -49.62 10.00
C LEU A 524 -51.88 -49.92 8.73
N THR A 525 -51.63 -49.22 7.62
CA THR A 525 -52.40 -49.39 6.38
C THR A 525 -51.61 -50.00 5.25
N GLY A 526 -50.29 -49.87 5.25
CA GLY A 526 -49.42 -50.24 4.12
C GLY A 526 -49.63 -49.40 2.87
N ASP A 527 -50.48 -48.36 2.93
CA ASP A 527 -50.90 -47.57 1.76
C ASP A 527 -50.41 -46.11 1.89
N PRO A 528 -49.45 -45.68 1.06
CA PRO A 528 -48.96 -44.30 1.09
C PRO A 528 -50.08 -43.30 0.76
N ALA A 529 -51.11 -43.67 0.00
CA ALA A 529 -52.23 -42.79 -0.30
C ALA A 529 -53.03 -42.41 0.97
N VAL A 530 -53.03 -43.25 2.01
CA VAL A 530 -53.65 -42.93 3.32
C VAL A 530 -52.84 -41.90 4.09
N ALA A 531 -51.52 -42.05 4.07
CA ALA A 531 -50.57 -41.14 4.67
C ALA A 531 -50.60 -39.76 3.96
N LEU A 532 -50.65 -39.75 2.63
CA LEU A 532 -50.74 -38.53 1.80
C LEU A 532 -51.99 -37.69 2.09
N GLU A 533 -53.14 -38.34 2.27
CA GLU A 533 -54.38 -37.64 2.63
C GLU A 533 -54.27 -37.03 4.04
N TYR A 534 -53.59 -37.71 4.97
CA TYR A 534 -53.33 -37.15 6.30
C TYR A 534 -52.44 -35.91 6.25
N ILE A 535 -51.36 -35.92 5.45
CA ILE A 535 -50.52 -34.74 5.19
C ILE A 535 -51.40 -33.60 4.66
N SER A 536 -52.18 -33.87 3.62
CA SER A 536 -53.04 -32.87 2.96
C SER A 536 -54.10 -32.28 3.91
N ALA A 537 -54.60 -33.07 4.86
CA ALA A 537 -55.60 -32.62 5.82
C ALA A 537 -55.04 -31.90 7.05
N LYS A 538 -53.73 -32.04 7.34
CA LYS A 538 -53.08 -31.49 8.53
C LYS A 538 -52.04 -30.42 8.25
N ALA A 539 -51.44 -30.42 7.08
CA ALA A 539 -50.59 -29.33 6.64
C ALA A 539 -51.42 -28.04 6.53
N ALA A 540 -50.85 -26.92 6.95
CA ALA A 540 -51.51 -25.62 6.84
C ALA A 540 -51.81 -25.34 5.36
N ARG A 541 -53.09 -25.09 5.06
CA ARG A 541 -53.67 -25.05 3.70
C ARG A 541 -53.02 -24.01 2.77
N GLU A 542 -52.33 -23.02 3.33
CA GLU A 542 -51.80 -21.84 2.61
C GLU A 542 -50.38 -21.98 2.05
N ARG A 543 -49.64 -23.09 2.28
CA ARG A 543 -48.22 -23.19 1.87
C ARG A 543 -47.80 -24.48 1.15
N MET A 544 -48.74 -25.39 0.85
CA MET A 544 -48.42 -26.73 0.32
C MET A 544 -49.07 -27.07 -1.03
N GLU A 545 -49.75 -26.11 -1.67
CA GLU A 545 -50.31 -26.31 -3.02
C GLU A 545 -49.22 -26.52 -4.09
N GLU A 546 -47.94 -26.22 -3.79
CA GLU A 546 -46.81 -26.38 -4.73
C GLU A 546 -46.07 -27.73 -4.67
N ALA A 547 -46.20 -28.53 -3.61
CA ALA A 547 -45.46 -29.80 -3.51
C ALA A 547 -46.20 -30.94 -4.24
N ASP A 548 -45.53 -31.57 -5.21
CA ASP A 548 -46.07 -32.67 -6.03
C ASP A 548 -46.46 -33.87 -5.15
N ALA A 549 -47.46 -34.65 -5.60
CA ALA A 549 -47.90 -35.86 -4.93
C ALA A 549 -46.75 -36.87 -4.77
N GLU A 550 -45.82 -36.91 -5.74
CA GLU A 550 -44.67 -37.81 -5.70
C GLU A 550 -43.65 -37.41 -4.62
N ASP A 551 -43.42 -36.12 -4.40
CA ASP A 551 -42.53 -35.64 -3.33
C ASP A 551 -43.07 -35.99 -1.94
N LYS A 552 -44.39 -35.87 -1.75
CA LYS A 552 -45.04 -36.25 -0.50
C LYS A 552 -44.96 -37.76 -0.26
N LYS A 553 -45.06 -38.56 -1.32
CA LYS A 553 -44.97 -40.02 -1.25
C LYS A 553 -43.55 -40.44 -0.88
N ARG A 554 -42.56 -39.91 -1.60
CA ARG A 554 -41.13 -40.11 -1.31
C ARG A 554 -40.78 -39.73 0.12
N TYR A 555 -41.30 -38.60 0.62
CA TYR A 555 -41.09 -38.18 2.01
C TYR A 555 -41.60 -39.23 3.02
N VAL A 556 -42.81 -39.78 2.83
CA VAL A 556 -43.37 -40.82 3.73
C VAL A 556 -42.53 -42.09 3.70
N GLU A 557 -42.11 -42.53 2.51
CA GLU A 557 -41.29 -43.73 2.33
C GLU A 557 -39.89 -43.55 2.96
N GLU A 558 -39.22 -42.43 2.71
CA GLU A 558 -37.94 -42.11 3.33
C GLU A 558 -38.05 -42.00 4.85
N LEU A 559 -39.14 -41.41 5.35
CA LEU A 559 -39.40 -41.33 6.79
C LEU A 559 -39.54 -42.71 7.42
N TYR A 560 -40.25 -43.63 6.76
CA TYR A 560 -40.37 -45.02 7.19
C TYR A 560 -39.01 -45.73 7.20
N LEU A 561 -38.23 -45.62 6.12
CA LEU A 561 -36.91 -46.24 6.00
C LEU A 561 -35.88 -45.71 7.00
N LYS A 562 -35.99 -44.44 7.40
CA LYS A 562 -35.09 -43.79 8.39
C LYS A 562 -35.51 -44.08 9.85
N THR A 563 -36.70 -44.64 10.09
CA THR A 563 -37.18 -44.92 11.44
C THR A 563 -36.69 -46.29 11.90
N SER A 564 -36.22 -46.40 13.14
CA SER A 564 -35.75 -47.68 13.68
C SER A 564 -36.89 -48.71 13.80
N LEU A 565 -36.55 -50.00 13.72
CA LEU A 565 -37.51 -51.09 13.86
C LEU A 565 -38.23 -51.06 15.22
N GLU A 566 -37.53 -50.66 16.29
CA GLU A 566 -38.09 -50.50 17.62
C GLU A 566 -39.16 -49.39 17.65
N ASP A 567 -38.89 -48.26 17.01
CA ASP A 567 -39.84 -47.17 16.89
C ASP A 567 -41.06 -47.58 16.05
N ILE A 568 -40.88 -48.34 14.98
CA ILE A 568 -41.98 -48.87 14.16
C ILE A 568 -42.84 -49.85 14.97
N ALA A 569 -42.23 -50.78 15.70
CA ALA A 569 -42.94 -51.71 16.57
C ALA A 569 -43.72 -50.97 17.66
N SER A 570 -43.14 -49.93 18.26
CA SER A 570 -43.82 -49.10 19.26
C SER A 570 -45.04 -48.34 18.70
N LEU A 571 -45.07 -48.06 17.39
CA LEU A 571 -46.21 -47.43 16.71
C LEU A 571 -47.32 -48.42 16.36
N GLN A 572 -47.06 -49.74 16.43
CA GLN A 572 -48.05 -50.80 16.23
C GLN A 572 -48.67 -51.30 17.55
N ASP A 573 -47.99 -51.07 18.67
CA ASP A 573 -48.44 -51.53 19.99
C ASP A 573 -49.62 -50.68 20.53
N PRO A 574 -50.83 -51.25 20.67
CA PRO A 574 -51.99 -50.54 21.22
C PRO A 574 -51.87 -50.23 22.72
N SER A 575 -50.94 -50.85 23.43
CA SER A 575 -50.68 -50.71 24.89
C SER A 575 -49.38 -49.98 25.22
N GLY A 576 -48.54 -49.70 24.22
CA GLY A 576 -47.18 -49.19 24.42
C GLY A 576 -47.08 -47.71 24.78
N SER A 577 -45.84 -47.24 24.95
CA SER A 577 -45.50 -45.85 25.30
C SER A 577 -46.06 -44.80 24.31
N ARG A 578 -46.37 -45.22 23.07
CA ARG A 578 -46.95 -44.39 22.01
C ARG A 578 -48.45 -44.62 21.77
N GLN A 579 -49.17 -45.23 22.71
CA GLN A 579 -50.63 -45.50 22.59
C GLN A 579 -51.45 -44.27 22.13
N GLY A 580 -51.09 -43.05 22.56
CA GLY A 580 -51.76 -41.82 22.15
C GLY A 580 -51.63 -41.51 20.64
N ILE A 581 -50.50 -41.87 20.03
CA ILE A 581 -50.24 -41.73 18.59
C ILE A 581 -51.03 -42.81 17.84
N TYR A 582 -50.94 -44.07 18.27
CA TYR A 582 -51.68 -45.21 17.72
C TYR A 582 -53.19 -44.95 17.68
N LYS A 583 -53.80 -44.56 18.81
CA LYS A 583 -55.23 -44.22 18.90
C LYS A 583 -55.62 -43.05 17.98
N THR A 584 -54.69 -42.15 17.67
CA THR A 584 -54.95 -41.03 16.76
C THR A 584 -54.91 -41.49 15.30
N ALA A 585 -53.94 -42.33 14.95
CA ALA A 585 -53.83 -42.97 13.63
C ALA A 585 -55.06 -43.83 13.32
N GLN A 586 -55.46 -44.72 14.24
CA GLN A 586 -56.65 -45.55 14.07
C GLN A 586 -57.93 -44.73 13.89
N ARG A 587 -58.12 -43.66 14.66
CA ARG A 587 -59.26 -42.74 14.48
C ARG A 587 -59.26 -42.09 13.11
N TRP A 588 -58.09 -41.75 12.56
CA TRP A 588 -57.99 -41.22 11.20
C TRP A 588 -58.36 -42.28 10.15
N ILE A 589 -57.81 -43.49 10.27
CA ILE A 589 -58.09 -44.60 9.36
C ILE A 589 -59.57 -44.95 9.36
N ALA A 590 -60.19 -45.07 10.55
CA ALA A 590 -61.61 -45.32 10.69
C ALA A 590 -62.45 -44.22 10.02
N ARG A 591 -62.07 -42.95 10.23
CA ARG A 591 -62.75 -41.82 9.56
C ARG A 591 -62.65 -41.87 8.04
N ARG A 592 -61.48 -42.21 7.49
CA ARG A 592 -61.30 -42.35 6.03
C ARG A 592 -62.14 -43.51 5.49
N ARG A 593 -62.17 -44.65 6.17
CA ARG A 593 -62.99 -45.81 5.76
C ARG A 593 -64.49 -45.47 5.79
N THR A 594 -64.97 -44.80 6.84
CA THR A 594 -66.34 -44.29 6.90
C THR A 594 -66.62 -43.25 5.80
N ARG A 595 -65.65 -42.40 5.47
CA ARG A 595 -65.75 -41.49 4.32
C ARG A 595 -65.93 -42.27 3.02
N ASN A 596 -65.14 -43.30 2.78
CA ASN A 596 -65.23 -44.12 1.57
C ASN A 596 -66.59 -44.82 1.49
N PHE A 597 -67.11 -45.34 2.59
CA PHE A 597 -68.47 -45.84 2.67
C PHE A 597 -69.50 -44.77 2.26
N VAL A 598 -69.40 -43.55 2.78
CA VAL A 598 -70.30 -42.43 2.39
C VAL A 598 -70.16 -42.09 0.90
N CYS A 599 -68.94 -42.04 0.37
CA CYS A 599 -68.69 -41.80 -1.05
C CYS A 599 -69.30 -42.90 -1.93
N ASN A 600 -69.14 -44.17 -1.56
CA ASN A 600 -69.68 -45.31 -2.28
C ASN A 600 -71.21 -45.30 -2.27
N MET A 601 -71.82 -45.04 -1.11
CA MET A 601 -73.27 -44.88 -0.97
C MET A 601 -73.79 -43.72 -1.84
N ASN A 602 -73.11 -42.58 -1.80
CA ASN A 602 -73.49 -41.44 -2.65
C ASN A 602 -73.32 -41.73 -4.14
N ALA A 603 -72.32 -42.52 -4.54
CA ALA A 603 -72.08 -42.89 -5.93
C ALA A 603 -73.20 -43.78 -6.51
N ILE A 604 -73.83 -44.61 -5.67
CA ILE A 604 -75.04 -45.39 -6.03
C ILE A 604 -76.35 -44.61 -5.82
N GLY A 605 -76.28 -43.29 -5.58
CA GLY A 605 -77.45 -42.42 -5.44
C GLY A 605 -78.13 -42.45 -4.06
N VAL A 606 -77.49 -43.04 -3.04
CA VAL A 606 -78.07 -43.19 -1.69
C VAL A 606 -77.29 -42.32 -0.69
N ALA A 607 -77.95 -41.35 -0.06
CA ALA A 607 -77.34 -40.56 1.01
C ALA A 607 -77.50 -41.27 2.36
N PRO A 608 -76.43 -41.80 2.99
CA PRO A 608 -76.55 -42.49 4.26
C PRO A 608 -76.95 -41.53 5.39
N SER A 609 -77.82 -41.99 6.30
CA SER A 609 -78.23 -41.20 7.46
C SER A 609 -77.05 -40.98 8.42
N SER A 610 -77.11 -39.93 9.26
CA SER A 610 -76.06 -39.69 10.27
C SER A 610 -75.87 -40.88 11.22
N GLU A 611 -76.91 -41.67 11.43
CA GLU A 611 -76.88 -42.88 12.24
C GLU A 611 -76.15 -44.03 11.52
N GLN A 612 -76.45 -44.25 10.24
CA GLN A 612 -75.72 -45.23 9.41
C GLN A 612 -74.23 -44.89 9.31
N VAL A 613 -73.88 -43.62 9.15
CA VAL A 613 -72.48 -43.16 9.11
C VAL A 613 -71.78 -43.36 10.45
N ALA A 614 -72.48 -43.14 11.57
CA ALA A 614 -71.91 -43.36 12.90
C ALA A 614 -71.78 -44.86 13.23
N GLU A 615 -72.74 -45.68 12.81
CA GLU A 615 -72.69 -47.14 12.96
C GLU A 615 -71.52 -47.72 12.17
N GLU A 616 -71.34 -47.28 10.92
CA GLU A 616 -70.20 -47.70 10.11
C GLU A 616 -68.87 -47.26 10.73
N TYR A 617 -68.81 -46.07 11.34
CA TYR A 617 -67.63 -45.65 12.08
C TYR A 617 -67.36 -46.49 13.33
N ARG A 618 -68.40 -46.96 14.06
CA ARG A 618 -68.25 -47.85 15.22
C ARG A 618 -67.65 -49.19 14.81
N LYS A 619 -68.09 -49.75 13.68
CA LYS A 619 -67.52 -51.00 13.14
C LYS A 619 -66.02 -50.88 12.84
N GLN A 620 -65.57 -49.69 12.45
CA GLN A 620 -64.19 -49.42 12.03
C GLN A 620 -63.27 -48.94 13.17
N SER A 621 -63.80 -48.59 14.34
CA SER A 621 -63.03 -48.03 15.45
C SER A 621 -63.48 -48.59 16.80
N ALA A 622 -62.54 -49.19 17.54
CA ALA A 622 -62.77 -49.62 18.93
C ALA A 622 -63.02 -48.43 19.90
N SER A 623 -62.90 -47.18 19.44
CA SER A 623 -63.23 -46.00 20.23
C SER A 623 -64.74 -45.76 20.27
N SER A 624 -65.32 -45.66 21.46
CA SER A 624 -66.72 -45.25 21.65
C SER A 624 -67.03 -43.94 20.91
N VAL A 625 -68.03 -43.95 20.01
CA VAL A 625 -68.64 -42.71 19.51
C VAL A 625 -69.23 -41.97 20.72
N PRO A 626 -69.09 -40.63 20.82
CA PRO A 626 -69.62 -39.90 21.95
C PRO A 626 -71.15 -40.00 21.94
N THR A 627 -71.68 -40.74 22.92
CA THR A 627 -73.08 -40.88 23.36
C THR A 627 -74.11 -41.38 22.34
N THR A 628 -75.05 -42.20 22.82
CA THR A 628 -76.25 -42.65 22.08
C THR A 628 -77.32 -41.56 22.01
N ASP A 629 -77.10 -40.39 22.62
CA ASP A 629 -78.05 -39.29 22.60
C ASP A 629 -78.01 -38.54 21.25
N ALA A 630 -79.18 -38.07 20.79
CA ALA A 630 -79.31 -37.39 19.50
C ALA A 630 -78.44 -36.12 19.39
N ARG A 631 -78.05 -35.51 20.52
CA ARG A 631 -77.18 -34.32 20.55
C ARG A 631 -75.72 -34.68 20.26
N GLY A 632 -75.20 -35.75 20.87
CA GLY A 632 -73.86 -36.28 20.62
C GLY A 632 -73.68 -36.71 19.16
N LEU A 633 -74.64 -37.45 18.62
CA LEU A 633 -74.63 -37.89 17.22
C LEU A 633 -74.58 -36.71 16.23
N ARG A 634 -75.35 -35.64 16.49
CA ARG A 634 -75.34 -34.42 15.65
C ARG A 634 -74.00 -33.69 15.72
N ALA A 635 -73.44 -33.53 16.92
CA ALA A 635 -72.16 -32.86 17.12
C ALA A 635 -71.00 -33.64 16.48
N TRP A 636 -70.98 -34.96 16.66
CA TRP A 636 -70.01 -35.85 16.02
C TRP A 636 -70.13 -35.81 14.49
N SER A 637 -71.34 -35.95 13.95
CA SER A 637 -71.60 -35.88 12.50
C SER A 637 -71.22 -34.53 11.90
N SER A 638 -71.40 -33.43 12.63
CA SER A 638 -70.93 -32.09 12.23
C SER A 638 -69.40 -31.99 12.18
N ARG A 639 -68.69 -32.59 13.15
CA ARG A 639 -67.21 -32.64 13.15
C ARG A 639 -66.66 -33.55 12.04
N PHE A 640 -67.30 -34.69 11.79
CA PHE A 640 -66.97 -35.58 10.69
C PHE A 640 -67.14 -34.86 9.33
N ARG A 641 -68.29 -34.20 9.12
CA ARG A 641 -68.55 -33.38 7.93
C ARG A 641 -67.49 -32.31 7.67
N ARG A 642 -67.11 -31.55 8.71
CA ARG A 642 -66.08 -30.52 8.60
C ARG A 642 -64.70 -31.07 8.27
N SER A 643 -64.37 -32.28 8.70
CA SER A 643 -63.06 -32.89 8.46
C SER A 643 -62.83 -33.30 7.01
N PHE A 644 -63.90 -33.50 6.22
CA PHE A 644 -63.82 -33.99 4.84
C PHE A 644 -64.69 -33.20 3.84
N ALA A 645 -65.22 -32.04 4.26
CA ALA A 645 -66.05 -31.14 3.45
C ALA A 645 -67.35 -31.77 2.86
N PHE A 646 -67.94 -32.79 3.50
CA PHE A 646 -69.20 -33.40 3.02
C PHE A 646 -70.46 -32.67 3.48
N ARG A 647 -71.46 -32.57 2.60
CA ARG A 647 -72.87 -32.26 2.95
C ARG A 647 -73.67 -33.57 2.96
N LEU A 648 -74.02 -34.08 4.13
CA LEU A 648 -74.92 -35.24 4.26
C LEU A 648 -76.37 -34.79 3.97
N GLY A 649 -77.09 -35.54 3.13
CA GLY A 649 -78.53 -35.38 2.91
C GLY A 649 -78.97 -34.53 1.71
N LYS A 650 -78.07 -34.12 0.80
CA LYS A 650 -78.45 -33.49 -0.48
C LYS A 650 -77.54 -33.97 -1.61
N MET A 651 -78.08 -34.72 -2.57
CA MET A 651 -77.38 -35.04 -3.82
C MET A 651 -77.13 -33.74 -4.60
N LYS A 652 -75.89 -33.54 -5.08
CA LYS A 652 -75.61 -32.49 -6.07
C LYS A 652 -76.09 -32.99 -7.43
N ALA A 653 -77.04 -32.27 -8.04
CA ALA A 653 -77.38 -32.48 -9.44
C ALA A 653 -76.14 -32.30 -10.31
N ALA A 654 -75.86 -33.28 -11.16
CA ALA A 654 -74.75 -33.25 -12.11
C ALA A 654 -75.15 -32.40 -13.32
N LYS A 655 -74.74 -31.11 -13.33
CA LYS A 655 -74.37 -30.27 -14.50
C LYS A 655 -74.14 -28.82 -14.06
N PRO A 656 -73.11 -28.10 -14.56
CA PRO A 656 -72.97 -26.67 -14.32
C PRO A 656 -73.85 -25.86 -15.27
N VAL A 657 -74.52 -24.83 -14.74
CA VAL A 657 -75.17 -23.77 -15.52
C VAL A 657 -74.16 -22.63 -15.65
N GLU A 658 -73.83 -22.28 -16.89
CA GLU A 658 -73.07 -21.10 -17.28
C GLU A 658 -73.93 -19.85 -17.08
N ASP A 659 -73.50 -18.89 -16.26
CA ASP A 659 -73.69 -17.43 -16.49
C ASP A 659 -73.04 -16.61 -15.34
N VAL A 660 -71.83 -16.10 -15.56
CA VAL A 660 -71.10 -15.20 -14.65
C VAL A 660 -71.39 -13.72 -14.99
N CYS A 661 -72.12 -13.42 -16.07
CA CYS A 661 -72.40 -12.05 -16.50
C CYS A 661 -73.57 -11.40 -15.74
N ALA A 662 -74.37 -12.17 -14.99
CA ALA A 662 -75.54 -11.64 -14.27
C ALA A 662 -75.24 -10.94 -12.91
N LYS A 663 -73.97 -10.72 -12.51
CA LYS A 663 -73.63 -10.04 -11.23
C LYS A 663 -72.90 -8.70 -11.35
N ALA A 664 -72.43 -8.30 -12.53
CA ALA A 664 -71.75 -7.01 -12.71
C ALA A 664 -72.72 -5.82 -12.88
N VAL A 665 -73.98 -6.08 -13.19
CA VAL A 665 -74.97 -5.04 -13.58
C VAL A 665 -75.71 -4.42 -12.37
N LEU A 666 -75.57 -4.98 -11.17
CA LEU A 666 -76.23 -4.45 -9.96
C LEU A 666 -75.39 -3.42 -9.17
N PHE A 667 -74.08 -3.35 -9.39
CA PHE A 667 -73.20 -2.42 -8.67
C PHE A 667 -73.27 -0.99 -9.24
N TRP A 668 -73.42 -0.86 -10.56
CA TRP A 668 -73.40 0.43 -11.25
C TRP A 668 -74.72 1.21 -11.24
N ARG A 669 -75.81 0.59 -10.77
CA ARG A 669 -77.14 1.23 -10.72
C ARG A 669 -77.44 1.98 -9.42
N HIS A 670 -76.56 1.93 -8.42
CA HIS A 670 -76.78 2.58 -7.12
C HIS A 670 -76.01 3.89 -6.92
N ALA A 671 -75.02 4.19 -7.77
CA ALA A 671 -74.13 5.35 -7.62
C ALA A 671 -74.67 6.65 -8.25
N ALA A 672 -75.75 6.62 -9.03
CA ALA A 672 -76.24 7.76 -9.81
C ALA A 672 -77.41 8.54 -9.16
N TRP A 673 -77.67 8.38 -7.85
CA TRP A 673 -78.84 8.97 -7.20
C TRP A 673 -78.54 10.04 -6.12
N LEU A 674 -77.29 10.24 -5.69
CA LEU A 674 -76.94 11.12 -4.56
C LEU A 674 -76.21 12.42 -4.94
N GLU A 675 -76.60 13.05 -6.05
CA GLU A 675 -75.97 14.27 -6.57
C GLU A 675 -76.91 15.49 -6.63
N ARG A 676 -77.78 15.70 -5.63
CA ARG A 676 -78.59 16.93 -5.52
C ARG A 676 -78.68 17.50 -4.10
N SER A 677 -78.18 18.74 -3.96
CA SER A 677 -78.47 19.78 -2.95
C SER A 677 -77.90 19.66 -1.52
N SER A 678 -76.69 20.22 -1.36
CA SER A 678 -76.27 21.24 -0.37
C SER A 678 -77.07 21.41 0.94
N ALA A 679 -76.42 21.11 2.08
CA ALA A 679 -75.93 22.12 3.04
C ALA A 679 -75.42 21.45 4.35
N LYS A 680 -74.33 22.03 4.88
CA LYS A 680 -73.68 21.86 6.20
C LYS A 680 -72.56 20.80 6.30
N GLN A 681 -71.35 21.35 6.25
CA GLN A 681 -70.09 20.89 6.83
C GLN A 681 -69.56 19.51 6.41
N PRO A 682 -68.69 19.47 5.39
CA PRO A 682 -67.77 18.37 5.19
C PRO A 682 -66.60 18.42 6.19
N VAL A 683 -66.36 17.24 6.77
CA VAL A 683 -65.11 16.80 7.41
C VAL A 683 -64.01 16.80 6.34
N TYR A 684 -62.86 17.41 6.64
CA TYR A 684 -61.66 17.29 5.82
C TYR A 684 -60.73 16.22 6.42
N ILE A 685 -60.51 15.11 5.71
CA ILE A 685 -59.19 14.46 5.61
C ILE A 685 -58.86 14.33 4.12
N ASN A 686 -58.06 15.32 3.75
CA ASN A 686 -57.35 15.69 2.53
C ASN A 686 -56.93 14.55 1.58
N ILE A 687 -57.65 14.44 0.47
CA ILE A 687 -57.04 14.26 -0.86
C ILE A 687 -57.67 15.39 -1.68
N ASP A 688 -56.93 16.47 -1.88
CA ASP A 688 -57.25 17.43 -2.93
C ASP A 688 -56.02 18.23 -3.38
N GLU A 689 -55.99 18.41 -4.69
CA GLU A 689 -55.28 19.45 -5.43
C GLU A 689 -55.82 20.84 -5.01
N THR A 690 -55.04 21.93 -5.10
CA THR A 690 -55.23 23.06 -6.04
C THR A 690 -54.91 24.36 -5.26
N ALA A 691 -54.58 25.55 -5.76
CA ALA A 691 -54.17 26.13 -7.03
C ALA A 691 -53.49 27.52 -6.74
N LEU A 692 -52.80 28.06 -7.76
CA LEU A 692 -52.55 29.49 -8.11
C LEU A 692 -53.24 30.56 -7.21
N ALA A 693 -52.68 31.71 -6.76
CA ALA A 693 -51.81 32.72 -7.38
C ALA A 693 -51.42 33.87 -6.37
N TYR A 694 -50.35 34.64 -6.68
CA TYR A 694 -49.92 36.04 -6.28
C TYR A 694 -50.36 36.66 -4.91
N SER A 695 -49.56 37.40 -4.10
CA SER A 695 -48.68 38.58 -4.35
C SER A 695 -47.93 39.10 -3.08
N PHE A 696 -46.76 39.76 -3.27
CA PHE A 696 -46.07 40.89 -2.55
C PHE A 696 -46.24 41.14 -1.03
N HIS A 697 -45.19 41.41 -0.22
CA HIS A 697 -44.31 42.63 -0.23
C HIS A 697 -43.05 42.48 0.67
N ALA A 698 -41.94 43.15 0.26
CA ALA A 698 -40.90 43.94 1.00
C ALA A 698 -40.43 43.52 2.43
N ALA A 699 -39.19 43.72 2.94
CA ALA A 699 -38.13 44.70 2.69
C ALA A 699 -36.79 44.23 3.35
N GLU A 700 -35.67 44.81 2.88
CA GLU A 700 -34.39 45.21 3.52
C GLU A 700 -33.74 44.45 4.71
N VAL A 701 -32.40 44.30 4.69
CA VAL A 701 -31.42 45.10 5.50
C VAL A 701 -30.01 44.44 5.52
N ALA A 702 -28.99 45.29 5.32
CA ALA A 702 -27.58 45.30 5.80
C ALA A 702 -26.49 44.33 5.25
N GLY A 703 -25.36 44.97 4.86
CA GLY A 703 -24.01 44.38 4.78
C GLY A 703 -23.37 44.15 6.16
N PRO A 704 -22.05 43.84 6.28
CA PRO A 704 -20.95 44.64 5.72
C PRO A 704 -19.67 43.90 5.24
N GLU A 705 -18.87 44.69 4.53
CA GLU A 705 -17.40 44.85 4.41
C GLU A 705 -16.37 43.86 5.02
N LEU A 706 -15.38 43.50 4.16
CA LEU A 706 -13.88 43.50 4.31
C LEU A 706 -13.19 42.59 5.37
N PRO A 707 -11.90 42.16 5.21
CA PRO A 707 -10.83 42.80 4.44
C PRO A 707 -9.99 41.92 3.49
N ARG A 708 -9.45 42.59 2.46
CA ARG A 708 -8.22 42.23 1.75
C ARG A 708 -7.08 43.08 2.29
N GLU A 709 -5.92 42.46 2.50
CA GLU A 709 -4.60 43.07 2.67
C GLU A 709 -3.53 42.07 2.17
N PRO A 710 -2.29 42.51 1.83
CA PRO A 710 -1.95 43.73 1.11
C PRO A 710 -0.91 43.51 0.00
N ASP A 711 -0.73 44.58 -0.76
CA ASP A 711 0.18 44.77 -1.89
C ASP A 711 1.66 44.50 -1.61
N ARG A 712 2.33 44.01 -2.66
CA ARG A 712 3.78 43.84 -2.73
C ARG A 712 4.45 45.09 -3.29
N VAL A 713 5.34 45.64 -2.47
CA VAL A 713 6.29 46.72 -2.75
C VAL A 713 7.27 46.36 -3.88
N GLU A 714 7.41 47.27 -4.84
CA GLU A 714 8.47 47.28 -5.86
C GLU A 714 9.77 47.91 -5.34
N LEU A 715 10.92 47.35 -5.75
CA LEU A 715 12.26 47.94 -5.59
C LEU A 715 13.07 47.77 -6.89
N PRO A 716 14.08 48.62 -7.14
CA PRO A 716 14.32 49.22 -8.44
C PRO A 716 15.45 48.55 -9.25
N GLN A 717 15.26 48.49 -10.57
CA GLN A 717 16.25 47.98 -11.52
C GLN A 717 17.23 49.08 -11.98
N VAL A 718 18.44 49.07 -11.43
CA VAL A 718 19.59 49.77 -12.03
C VAL A 718 20.72 48.77 -12.23
N GLN A 719 20.69 48.03 -13.33
CA GLN A 719 21.86 47.32 -13.91
C GLN A 719 21.64 46.78 -15.33
N ALA A 720 20.42 46.87 -15.88
CA ALA A 720 20.09 46.38 -17.23
C ALA A 720 20.66 47.23 -18.40
N LYS A 721 21.06 48.49 -18.15
CA LYS A 721 21.47 49.42 -19.23
C LYS A 721 22.90 49.19 -19.76
N GLN A 722 23.82 48.55 -19.01
CA GLN A 722 25.20 48.35 -19.47
C GLN A 722 25.41 47.08 -20.31
N LEU A 723 24.74 45.97 -19.98
CA LEU A 723 24.80 44.72 -20.76
C LEU A 723 24.19 44.86 -22.17
N SER A 724 23.17 45.72 -22.31
CA SER A 724 22.54 46.06 -23.60
C SER A 724 23.53 46.61 -24.63
N LYS A 725 24.53 47.41 -24.21
CA LYS A 725 25.49 48.07 -25.12
C LYS A 725 26.49 47.09 -25.72
N VAL A 726 27.00 46.13 -24.96
CA VAL A 726 27.97 45.11 -25.42
C VAL A 726 27.32 44.15 -26.44
N VAL A 727 26.06 43.78 -26.20
CA VAL A 727 25.28 42.93 -27.14
C VAL A 727 25.03 43.64 -28.47
N LYS A 728 24.74 44.95 -28.43
CA LYS A 728 24.56 45.78 -29.64
C LYS A 728 25.84 45.85 -30.48
N VAL A 729 27.02 46.04 -29.85
CA VAL A 729 28.30 46.04 -30.57
C VAL A 729 28.59 44.68 -31.22
N ARG A 730 28.41 43.56 -30.50
CA ARG A 730 28.64 42.22 -31.06
C ARG A 730 27.72 41.90 -32.25
N THR A 731 26.48 42.37 -32.20
CA THR A 731 25.50 42.17 -33.28
C THR A 731 25.90 42.99 -34.50
N LEU A 732 26.28 44.25 -34.30
CA LEU A 732 26.74 45.14 -35.37
C LEU A 732 27.95 44.56 -36.13
N VAL A 733 28.98 44.08 -35.41
CA VAL A 733 30.20 43.49 -36.02
C VAL A 733 29.86 42.21 -36.78
N ARG A 734 29.00 41.36 -36.23
CA ARG A 734 28.57 40.12 -36.89
C ARG A 734 27.84 40.42 -38.19
N ASP A 735 26.92 41.36 -38.16
CA ASP A 735 26.07 41.63 -39.31
C ASP A 735 26.86 42.31 -40.45
N LYS A 736 27.83 43.18 -40.10
CA LYS A 736 28.81 43.75 -41.05
C LYS A 736 29.78 42.70 -41.63
N TRP A 737 30.26 41.78 -40.80
CA TRP A 737 31.09 40.67 -41.29
C TRP A 737 30.32 39.78 -42.26
N VAL A 738 29.11 39.37 -41.89
CA VAL A 738 28.28 38.54 -42.76
C VAL A 738 27.96 39.27 -44.06
N ALA A 739 27.70 40.59 -44.03
CA ALA A 739 27.48 41.36 -45.25
C ALA A 739 28.74 41.42 -46.15
N SER A 740 29.92 41.70 -45.58
CA SER A 740 31.18 41.80 -46.33
C SER A 740 31.60 40.44 -46.91
N TYR A 741 31.48 39.38 -46.12
CA TYR A 741 31.77 38.01 -46.54
C TYR A 741 30.86 37.57 -47.71
N LEU A 742 29.56 37.87 -47.64
CA LEU A 742 28.62 37.54 -48.72
C LEU A 742 28.86 38.38 -49.98
N ALA A 743 29.33 39.63 -49.84
CA ALA A 743 29.67 40.49 -50.97
C ALA A 743 30.93 40.01 -51.69
N GLU A 744 32.00 39.64 -50.96
CA GLU A 744 33.23 39.10 -51.56
C GLU A 744 33.04 37.74 -52.24
N HIS A 745 32.15 36.90 -51.70
CA HIS A 745 32.01 35.51 -52.17
C HIS A 745 30.83 35.28 -53.13
N GLY A 746 30.10 36.33 -53.52
CA GLY A 746 29.09 36.28 -54.58
C GLY A 746 27.91 35.32 -54.37
N ARG A 747 27.60 34.89 -53.13
CA ARG A 747 26.55 33.88 -52.85
C ARG A 747 25.39 34.47 -52.02
N GLY A 748 24.19 34.53 -52.60
CA GLY A 748 22.94 34.79 -51.88
C GLY A 748 22.25 33.49 -51.48
N GLY A 749 22.00 33.26 -50.19
CA GLY A 749 21.26 32.08 -49.71
C GLY A 749 21.46 31.79 -48.21
N GLN A 750 20.54 31.05 -47.58
CA GLN A 750 20.63 30.74 -46.13
C GLN A 750 21.89 29.93 -45.78
N ASP A 751 22.36 29.06 -46.66
CA ASP A 751 23.56 28.25 -46.46
C ASP A 751 24.85 29.07 -46.53
N ALA A 752 24.94 30.01 -47.47
CA ALA A 752 26.05 30.97 -47.54
C ALA A 752 26.10 31.84 -46.27
N ARG A 753 24.93 32.25 -45.77
CA ARG A 753 24.80 33.01 -44.51
C ARG A 753 25.16 32.18 -43.27
N ALA A 754 24.96 30.86 -43.32
CA ALA A 754 25.38 29.94 -42.27
C ALA A 754 26.90 29.68 -42.32
N ALA A 755 27.49 29.56 -43.52
CA ALA A 755 28.93 29.44 -43.72
C ALA A 755 29.66 30.71 -43.23
N ALA A 756 29.19 31.90 -43.61
CA ALA A 756 29.71 33.18 -43.15
C ALA A 756 29.69 33.31 -41.60
N LYS A 757 28.68 32.73 -40.95
CA LYS A 757 28.59 32.70 -39.47
C LYS A 757 29.57 31.71 -38.81
N ARG A 758 29.95 30.63 -39.51
CA ARG A 758 30.99 29.68 -39.04
C ARG A 758 32.38 30.32 -39.11
N GLU A 759 32.67 31.00 -40.22
CA GLU A 759 33.89 31.80 -40.45
C GLU A 759 34.03 32.94 -39.42
N PHE A 760 32.92 33.56 -39.01
CA PHE A 760 32.89 34.60 -37.99
C PHE A 760 33.21 34.10 -36.57
N THR A 761 33.67 32.86 -36.35
CA THR A 761 33.98 32.36 -35.00
C THR A 761 35.39 32.74 -34.50
N SER A 762 36.33 32.99 -35.40
CA SER A 762 37.71 33.40 -35.07
C SER A 762 37.76 34.73 -34.29
N ALA A 763 38.43 34.74 -33.14
CA ALA A 763 38.63 35.96 -32.34
C ALA A 763 39.48 37.00 -33.08
N ALA A 764 40.39 36.56 -33.96
CA ALA A 764 41.22 37.42 -34.79
C ALA A 764 40.38 38.21 -35.81
N ASN A 765 39.46 37.54 -36.51
CA ASN A 765 38.60 38.18 -37.50
C ASN A 765 37.62 39.17 -36.86
N LYS A 766 37.08 38.82 -35.68
CA LYS A 766 36.21 39.72 -34.89
C LYS A 766 36.95 40.98 -34.44
N ARG A 767 38.21 40.83 -34.05
CA ARG A 767 39.07 41.95 -33.64
C ARG A 767 39.38 42.86 -34.83
N GLN A 768 39.88 42.30 -35.93
CA GLN A 768 40.25 43.07 -37.11
C GLN A 768 39.06 43.87 -37.67
N MET A 769 37.89 43.23 -37.75
CA MET A 769 36.66 43.90 -38.19
C MET A 769 36.20 44.98 -37.20
N LEU A 770 36.21 44.72 -35.88
CA LEU A 770 35.79 45.74 -34.91
C LEU A 770 36.79 46.90 -34.78
N SER A 771 38.09 46.65 -34.96
CA SER A 771 39.14 47.68 -35.05
C SER A 771 38.94 48.54 -36.30
N SER A 772 38.77 47.93 -37.48
CA SER A 772 38.49 48.64 -38.72
C SER A 772 37.20 49.47 -38.65
N MET A 773 36.15 48.96 -38.00
CA MET A 773 34.90 49.70 -37.78
C MET A 773 35.04 50.88 -36.82
N LEU A 774 35.94 50.80 -35.83
CA LEU A 774 36.25 51.93 -34.94
C LEU A 774 37.08 52.99 -35.65
N GLU A 775 38.08 52.58 -36.44
CA GLU A 775 38.96 53.47 -37.21
C GLU A 775 38.19 54.21 -38.32
N SER A 776 37.24 53.54 -38.97
CA SER A 776 36.38 54.13 -40.01
C SER A 776 35.16 54.90 -39.46
N GLY A 777 35.04 55.09 -38.15
CA GLY A 777 33.92 55.81 -37.52
C GLY A 777 32.55 55.12 -37.62
N GLN A 778 32.51 53.84 -37.99
CA GLN A 778 31.27 53.07 -38.21
C GLN A 778 30.64 52.55 -36.91
N VAL A 779 31.35 52.60 -35.78
CA VAL A 779 30.78 52.35 -34.45
C VAL A 779 30.22 53.66 -33.88
N PRO A 780 28.94 53.73 -33.49
CA PRO A 780 28.40 54.96 -32.89
C PRO A 780 29.20 55.38 -31.64
N PRO A 781 29.52 56.68 -31.44
CA PRO A 781 30.38 57.15 -30.35
C PRO A 781 29.96 56.67 -28.95
N ARG A 782 28.64 56.58 -28.70
CA ARG A 782 28.05 56.06 -27.45
C ARG A 782 28.36 54.58 -27.15
N LEU A 783 28.93 53.84 -28.10
CA LEU A 783 29.32 52.45 -28.01
C LEU A 783 30.85 52.23 -28.07
N HIS A 784 31.66 53.26 -28.32
CA HIS A 784 33.13 53.16 -28.41
C HIS A 784 33.73 52.48 -27.18
N ALA A 785 33.38 52.93 -25.98
CA ALA A 785 33.90 52.35 -24.74
C ALA A 785 33.57 50.85 -24.56
N ALA A 786 32.44 50.37 -25.11
CA ALA A 786 32.09 48.95 -25.08
C ALA A 786 32.84 48.15 -26.16
N ALA A 787 33.09 48.75 -27.31
CA ALA A 787 33.87 48.17 -28.41
C ALA A 787 35.35 48.02 -28.06
N THR A 788 35.97 49.05 -27.46
CA THR A 788 37.37 49.00 -27.00
C THR A 788 37.58 47.91 -25.94
N ARG A 789 36.62 47.75 -25.00
CA ARG A 789 36.65 46.66 -24.00
C ARG A 789 36.50 45.27 -24.64
N LEU A 790 35.77 45.14 -25.75
CA LEU A 790 35.62 43.88 -26.49
C LEU A 790 36.91 43.49 -27.21
N ILE A 791 37.62 44.45 -27.80
CA ILE A 791 38.94 44.23 -28.44
C ILE A 791 39.95 43.73 -27.39
N MET A 792 40.01 44.40 -26.24
CA MET A 792 40.88 44.02 -25.12
C MET A 792 40.56 42.63 -24.53
N ALA A 793 39.30 42.18 -24.61
CA ALA A 793 38.90 40.86 -24.13
C ALA A 793 39.30 39.73 -25.10
N TRP A 794 39.49 40.01 -26.39
CA TRP A 794 39.84 39.03 -27.42
C TRP A 794 41.34 38.81 -27.63
N THR A 795 42.20 39.52 -26.91
CA THR A 795 43.67 39.45 -27.02
C THR A 795 44.35 38.43 -26.09
N SER A 796 43.59 37.57 -25.37
CA SER A 796 44.12 36.76 -24.25
C SER A 796 44.12 35.23 -24.44
N GLU A 797 44.30 34.70 -25.66
CA GLU A 797 44.45 33.24 -25.87
C GLU A 797 45.83 32.87 -26.47
N THR A 798 46.49 31.91 -25.81
CA THR A 798 47.79 31.30 -26.16
C THR A 798 47.56 30.07 -27.08
N PRO A 799 48.49 29.68 -27.98
CA PRO A 799 48.22 28.69 -29.02
C PRO A 799 48.23 27.24 -28.51
N LEU A 800 47.39 26.39 -29.12
CA LEU A 800 47.26 24.94 -28.89
C LEU A 800 48.34 24.13 -29.64
N ARG A 801 49.01 23.19 -28.97
CA ARG A 801 49.85 22.13 -29.58
C ARG A 801 49.04 20.86 -29.87
N GLY A 802 49.41 20.17 -30.95
CA GLY A 802 48.80 18.92 -31.43
C GLY A 802 49.26 17.64 -30.72
N PRO A 803 48.72 16.46 -31.11
CA PRO A 803 48.76 15.24 -30.30
C PRO A 803 49.84 14.25 -30.76
N HIS A 804 50.65 13.73 -29.83
CA HIS A 804 51.34 12.44 -29.96
C HIS A 804 51.50 11.78 -28.59
N GLU A 805 51.33 10.46 -28.60
CA GLU A 805 51.72 9.42 -27.62
C GLU A 805 51.11 9.46 -26.19
N VAL A 806 50.73 8.26 -25.73
CA VAL A 806 50.18 8.01 -24.39
C VAL A 806 51.33 8.02 -23.40
N GLU A 807 51.85 9.20 -23.08
CA GLU A 807 52.56 9.42 -21.83
C GLU A 807 51.51 9.75 -20.75
N GLU A 808 51.56 9.02 -19.63
CA GLU A 808 50.98 9.50 -18.39
C GLU A 808 51.48 10.93 -18.16
N ASP A 809 50.59 11.87 -17.82
CA ASP A 809 50.88 13.32 -17.78
C ASP A 809 51.88 13.64 -16.65
N VAL A 810 53.15 13.30 -16.86
CA VAL A 810 54.29 13.52 -15.98
C VAL A 810 54.55 15.03 -15.99
N MET A 811 54.20 15.70 -14.89
CA MET A 811 54.39 17.14 -14.83
C MET A 811 55.87 17.50 -14.72
N SER A 812 56.46 17.98 -15.82
CA SER A 812 57.78 18.61 -15.82
C SER A 812 57.76 20.07 -15.32
N SER A 813 56.57 20.68 -15.23
CA SER A 813 56.39 22.04 -14.70
C SER A 813 55.00 22.26 -14.10
N TYR A 814 54.86 23.21 -13.17
CA TYR A 814 53.57 23.60 -12.61
C TYR A 814 53.51 25.12 -12.41
N ARG A 815 52.34 25.71 -12.71
CA ARG A 815 52.04 27.12 -12.42
C ARG A 815 50.64 27.26 -11.84
N GLY A 816 50.51 27.75 -10.61
CA GLY A 816 49.22 27.96 -9.96
C GLY A 816 49.34 28.43 -8.50
N SER A 817 48.22 28.79 -7.87
CA SER A 817 48.24 29.29 -6.47
C SER A 817 48.21 28.18 -5.41
N GLY A 818 47.89 26.94 -5.78
CA GLY A 818 47.92 25.80 -4.86
C GLY A 818 47.46 24.51 -5.53
N THR A 819 47.97 23.36 -5.09
CA THR A 819 47.62 22.05 -5.63
C THR A 819 48.01 20.94 -4.65
N MET A 820 47.59 19.71 -4.94
CA MET A 820 47.94 18.52 -4.18
C MET A 820 48.68 17.54 -5.07
N PHE A 821 49.90 17.19 -4.68
CA PHE A 821 50.70 16.15 -5.29
C PHE A 821 50.57 14.83 -4.55
N ARG A 822 50.75 13.74 -5.28
CA ARG A 822 50.89 12.37 -4.78
C ARG A 822 52.19 11.81 -5.34
N TYR A 823 53.09 11.39 -4.45
CA TYR A 823 54.34 10.73 -4.78
C TYR A 823 54.20 9.23 -4.56
N SER A 824 54.56 8.45 -5.57
CA SER A 824 54.57 6.99 -5.55
C SER A 824 55.62 6.49 -6.53
N GLY A 825 56.43 5.50 -6.14
CA GLY A 825 57.49 4.94 -6.99
C GLY A 825 57.90 3.55 -6.54
N SER A 826 59.00 3.02 -7.08
CA SER A 826 59.55 1.71 -6.65
C SER A 826 59.85 1.67 -5.15
N TRP A 827 60.21 2.80 -4.55
CA TRP A 827 60.43 2.98 -3.11
C TRP A 827 59.15 2.82 -2.25
N SER A 828 57.97 2.75 -2.85
CA SER A 828 56.69 2.65 -2.12
C SER A 828 56.48 1.31 -1.43
N ARG A 829 57.12 0.24 -1.88
CA ARG A 829 56.92 -1.11 -1.34
C ARG A 829 57.67 -1.26 -0.02
N VAL A 830 57.01 -1.87 0.96
CA VAL A 830 57.59 -2.19 2.27
C VAL A 830 57.60 -3.71 2.39
N ASP A 831 58.77 -4.30 2.16
CA ASP A 831 58.97 -5.74 2.19
C ASP A 831 58.99 -6.24 3.64
N ASP A 832 57.82 -6.56 4.16
CA ASP A 832 57.62 -7.16 5.50
C ASP A 832 56.63 -8.34 5.38
N ALA A 833 57.14 -9.54 5.63
CA ALA A 833 56.37 -10.77 5.51
C ALA A 833 55.19 -10.85 6.50
N ALA A 834 55.34 -10.29 7.70
CA ALA A 834 54.31 -10.33 8.73
C ALA A 834 53.14 -9.38 8.39
N MET A 835 53.42 -8.19 7.85
CA MET A 835 52.39 -7.28 7.36
C MET A 835 51.69 -7.82 6.11
N SER A 836 52.43 -8.45 5.21
CA SER A 836 51.89 -9.11 4.02
C SER A 836 50.94 -10.25 4.40
N ALA A 837 51.30 -11.07 5.40
CA ALA A 837 50.44 -12.12 5.95
C ALA A 837 49.12 -11.58 6.53
N VAL A 838 49.15 -10.42 7.20
CA VAL A 838 47.92 -9.77 7.70
C VAL A 838 47.01 -9.33 6.54
N LEU A 839 47.56 -8.76 5.47
CA LEU A 839 46.79 -8.40 4.27
C LEU A 839 46.20 -9.62 3.56
N VAL A 840 46.95 -10.72 3.47
CA VAL A 840 46.47 -12.00 2.91
C VAL A 840 45.32 -12.56 3.73
N ALA A 841 45.46 -12.62 5.06
CA ALA A 841 44.48 -13.25 5.94
C ALA A 841 43.21 -12.41 6.15
N LYS A 842 43.34 -11.09 6.24
CA LYS A 842 42.23 -10.19 6.65
C LYS A 842 41.78 -9.23 5.56
N GLY A 843 42.49 -9.11 4.44
CA GLY A 843 42.20 -8.16 3.36
C GLY A 843 42.02 -6.74 3.89
N HIS A 844 40.89 -6.11 3.54
CA HIS A 844 40.55 -4.76 4.01
C HIS A 844 40.43 -4.64 5.55
N ASN A 845 40.08 -5.71 6.27
CA ASN A 845 39.96 -5.70 7.73
C ASN A 845 41.33 -5.64 8.43
N GLY A 846 42.42 -5.92 7.71
CA GLY A 846 43.79 -5.84 8.22
C GLY A 846 44.42 -4.45 8.13
N ILE A 847 43.80 -3.49 7.43
CA ILE A 847 44.42 -2.19 7.09
C ILE A 847 44.86 -1.42 8.33
N SER A 848 44.01 -1.32 9.36
CA SER A 848 44.35 -0.56 10.57
C SER A 848 45.54 -1.18 11.32
N GLU A 849 45.63 -2.51 11.34
CA GLU A 849 46.73 -3.24 11.95
C GLU A 849 48.04 -2.99 11.19
N VAL A 850 47.99 -3.08 9.85
CA VAL A 850 49.15 -2.80 8.98
C VAL A 850 49.61 -1.36 9.11
N CYS A 851 48.70 -0.38 9.09
CA CYS A 851 49.04 1.03 9.30
C CYS A 851 49.69 1.28 10.67
N SER A 852 49.23 0.61 11.73
CA SER A 852 49.83 0.73 13.06
C SER A 852 51.27 0.20 13.09
N ARG A 853 51.56 -0.90 12.37
CA ARG A 853 52.92 -1.44 12.25
C ARG A 853 53.81 -0.55 11.39
N LEU A 854 53.30 -0.06 10.25
CA LEU A 854 54.03 0.87 9.37
C LEU A 854 54.45 2.15 10.07
N LYS A 855 53.65 2.65 11.02
CA LYS A 855 54.01 3.84 11.82
C LYS A 855 55.31 3.69 12.60
N CYS A 856 55.68 2.48 13.00
CA CYS A 856 56.92 2.25 13.75
C CYS A 856 58.01 1.60 12.90
N HIS A 857 57.75 1.36 11.61
CA HIS A 857 58.67 0.63 10.75
C HIS A 857 59.87 1.51 10.37
N PRO A 858 61.13 1.09 10.63
CA PRO A 858 62.32 1.93 10.44
C PRO A 858 62.46 2.50 9.01
N TYR A 859 62.22 1.69 7.98
CA TYR A 859 62.23 2.15 6.59
C TYR A 859 61.20 3.25 6.30
N VAL A 860 60.01 3.14 6.89
CA VAL A 860 58.90 4.09 6.68
C VAL A 860 59.21 5.41 7.39
N GLN A 861 59.79 5.35 8.59
CA GLN A 861 60.27 6.53 9.32
C GLN A 861 61.39 7.24 8.56
N GLY A 862 62.43 6.52 8.11
CA GLY A 862 63.51 7.09 7.30
C GLY A 862 63.01 7.73 6.00
N LEU A 863 62.07 7.08 5.31
CA LEU A 863 61.43 7.63 4.12
C LEU A 863 60.66 8.93 4.40
N TRP A 864 60.02 9.04 5.57
CA TRP A 864 59.30 10.25 5.98
C TRP A 864 60.22 11.39 6.38
N ASP A 865 61.36 11.10 7.01
CA ASP A 865 62.38 12.09 7.36
C ASP A 865 63.02 12.68 6.10
N GLU A 866 63.38 11.83 5.13
CA GLU A 866 63.85 12.27 3.81
C GLU A 866 62.82 13.15 3.10
N PHE A 867 61.55 12.74 3.11
CA PHE A 867 60.48 13.55 2.50
C PHE A 867 60.29 14.89 3.25
N SER A 868 60.48 14.90 4.57
CA SER A 868 60.38 16.11 5.39
C SER A 868 61.48 17.12 5.06
N ALA A 869 62.71 16.65 4.82
CA ALA A 869 63.82 17.48 4.34
C ALA A 869 63.54 18.03 2.94
N PHE A 870 63.12 17.16 2.01
CA PHE A 870 62.71 17.55 0.65
C PHE A 870 61.61 18.64 0.67
N ARG A 871 60.58 18.45 1.49
CA ARG A 871 59.51 19.43 1.68
C ARG A 871 60.04 20.75 2.24
N GLN A 872 60.93 20.73 3.22
CA GLN A 872 61.49 21.96 3.80
C GLN A 872 62.24 22.77 2.74
N GLN A 873 63.06 22.12 1.92
CA GLN A 873 63.75 22.73 0.79
C GLN A 873 62.78 23.36 -0.22
N LEU A 874 61.69 22.65 -0.55
CA LEU A 874 60.64 23.19 -1.43
C LEU A 874 59.96 24.42 -0.83
N VAL A 875 59.61 24.38 0.45
CA VAL A 875 58.93 25.49 1.13
C VAL A 875 59.86 26.71 1.26
N SER A 876 61.17 26.51 1.50
CA SER A 876 62.12 27.62 1.62
C SER A 876 62.45 28.29 0.28
N SER A 877 62.37 27.55 -0.83
CA SER A 877 62.68 28.04 -2.18
C SER A 877 61.48 28.62 -2.93
N THR A 878 60.26 28.52 -2.39
CA THR A 878 59.03 28.90 -3.09
C THR A 878 58.11 29.80 -2.24
N PRO A 879 57.14 30.50 -2.84
CA PRO A 879 56.20 31.35 -2.08
C PRO A 879 55.12 30.55 -1.34
N ILE A 880 55.34 29.26 -1.02
CA ILE A 880 54.36 28.41 -0.31
C ILE A 880 54.14 28.97 1.09
N THR A 881 52.89 29.32 1.40
CA THR A 881 52.51 29.83 2.73
C THR A 881 51.91 28.75 3.63
N ARG A 882 51.14 27.82 3.03
CA ARG A 882 50.48 26.74 3.74
C ARG A 882 50.82 25.42 3.09
N TRP A 883 51.06 24.40 3.89
CA TRP A 883 51.35 23.06 3.43
C TRP A 883 50.84 22.00 4.41
N THR A 884 50.48 20.85 3.85
CA THR A 884 50.14 19.63 4.59
C THR A 884 50.70 18.45 3.82
N ALA A 885 51.42 17.58 4.51
CA ALA A 885 51.92 16.32 3.98
C ALA A 885 51.31 15.15 4.76
N ALA A 886 50.99 14.06 4.07
CA ALA A 886 50.56 12.82 4.71
C ALA A 886 51.12 11.61 3.96
N MET A 887 51.65 10.65 4.71
CA MET A 887 51.98 9.32 4.21
C MET A 887 50.84 8.36 4.52
N GLU A 888 50.39 7.65 3.49
CA GLU A 888 49.22 6.78 3.54
C GLU A 888 49.52 5.41 2.92
N LEU A 889 48.87 4.38 3.42
CA LEU A 889 48.86 3.07 2.78
C LEU A 889 48.12 3.17 1.44
N HIS A 890 48.78 2.76 0.36
CA HIS A 890 48.19 2.58 -0.96
C HIS A 890 47.43 1.25 -1.01
N VAL A 891 46.23 1.24 -0.41
CA VAL A 891 45.42 0.03 -0.22
C VAL A 891 45.25 -0.78 -1.52
N GLU A 892 44.93 -0.11 -2.63
CA GLU A 892 44.69 -0.79 -3.91
C GLU A 892 45.94 -1.48 -4.45
N ALA A 893 47.09 -0.79 -4.50
CA ALA A 893 48.34 -1.47 -4.94
C ALA A 893 48.80 -2.52 -3.94
N SER A 894 48.48 -2.33 -2.65
CA SER A 894 48.87 -3.30 -1.63
C SER A 894 48.12 -4.62 -1.79
N LEU A 895 46.83 -4.55 -2.12
CA LEU A 895 45.97 -5.71 -2.33
C LEU A 895 46.06 -6.29 -3.76
N ALA A 896 46.41 -5.48 -4.76
CA ALA A 896 46.55 -5.93 -6.14
C ALA A 896 47.86 -6.71 -6.41
N ALA A 897 48.87 -6.57 -5.55
CA ALA A 897 50.06 -7.41 -5.62
C ALA A 897 49.70 -8.88 -5.33
N ASN A 898 50.38 -9.81 -6.01
CA ASN A 898 50.24 -11.25 -5.75
C ASN A 898 51.62 -11.84 -5.39
N PRO A 899 51.90 -12.16 -4.11
CA PRO A 899 51.02 -11.95 -2.95
C PRO A 899 50.86 -10.45 -2.58
N PRO A 900 49.82 -10.07 -1.80
CA PRO A 900 49.64 -8.72 -1.29
C PRO A 900 50.85 -8.21 -0.50
N ILE A 901 51.36 -7.01 -0.84
CA ILE A 901 52.54 -6.40 -0.22
C ILE A 901 52.19 -4.96 0.20
N PRO A 902 52.44 -4.52 1.44
CA PRO A 902 52.20 -3.15 1.85
C PRO A 902 52.93 -2.14 0.94
N SER A 903 52.19 -1.20 0.38
CA SER A 903 52.72 -0.11 -0.43
C SER A 903 52.28 1.22 0.15
N VAL A 904 53.18 2.19 0.29
CA VAL A 904 52.91 3.52 0.84
C VAL A 904 53.03 4.60 -0.25
N HIS A 905 52.27 5.68 -0.11
CA HIS A 905 52.41 6.87 -0.95
C HIS A 905 52.36 8.13 -0.11
N ILE A 906 52.90 9.23 -0.63
CA ILE A 906 52.96 10.50 0.08
C ILE A 906 52.14 11.54 -0.66
N HIS A 907 51.17 12.13 0.03
CA HIS A 907 50.45 13.29 -0.44
C HIS A 907 51.08 14.58 0.08
N PHE A 908 51.13 15.61 -0.76
CA PHE A 908 51.61 16.95 -0.42
C PHE A 908 50.68 18.02 -0.99
N MET A 909 49.86 18.61 -0.12
CA MET A 909 48.99 19.74 -0.42
C MET A 909 49.69 21.04 -0.02
N PHE A 910 49.68 22.04 -0.91
CA PHE A 910 50.23 23.36 -0.60
C PHE A 910 49.47 24.48 -1.31
N ASP A 911 49.51 25.68 -0.74
CA ASP A 911 49.03 26.90 -1.37
C ASP A 911 49.81 28.16 -0.94
N ALA A 912 49.76 29.16 -1.82
CA ALA A 912 50.30 30.49 -1.63
C ALA A 912 49.14 31.50 -1.76
N ILE A 913 48.71 32.05 -0.63
CA ILE A 913 47.61 33.03 -0.62
C ILE A 913 48.07 34.29 -1.37
N GLY A 914 47.43 34.57 -2.52
CA GLY A 914 47.67 35.76 -3.32
C GLY A 914 48.93 35.72 -4.21
N LYS A 915 49.70 34.63 -4.21
CA LYS A 915 50.89 34.47 -5.05
C LYS A 915 50.73 33.27 -5.99
N THR A 916 51.39 33.33 -7.15
CA THR A 916 51.47 32.19 -8.08
C THR A 916 52.74 31.42 -7.78
N ILE A 917 52.62 30.14 -7.51
CA ILE A 917 53.74 29.20 -7.39
C ILE A 917 54.06 28.71 -8.80
N SER A 918 55.34 28.75 -9.17
CA SER A 918 55.80 28.29 -10.47
C SER A 918 57.01 27.40 -10.28
N PHE A 919 56.92 26.14 -10.69
CA PHE A 919 58.05 25.23 -10.82
C PHE A 919 58.32 25.11 -12.32
N ARG A 920 59.39 25.74 -12.83
CA ARG A 920 59.80 25.63 -14.25
C ARG A 920 61.13 24.88 -14.30
N ASN A 921 61.14 23.71 -14.95
CA ASN A 921 62.35 22.93 -15.22
C ASN A 921 63.21 22.60 -13.99
N GLU A 922 62.65 22.61 -12.78
CA GLU A 922 63.41 22.27 -11.59
C GLU A 922 63.47 20.75 -11.42
N PRO A 923 64.65 20.13 -11.30
CA PRO A 923 64.78 18.77 -10.77
C PRO A 923 64.19 18.65 -9.35
N GLY A 924 63.95 19.78 -8.66
CA GLY A 924 63.45 19.88 -7.30
C GLY A 924 62.00 19.40 -7.05
N LEU A 925 61.21 19.05 -8.06
CA LEU A 925 59.90 18.43 -7.83
C LEU A 925 59.95 16.90 -7.71
N LYS A 926 61.06 16.25 -8.03
CA LYS A 926 61.19 14.79 -7.96
C LYS A 926 61.57 14.35 -6.56
N PHE A 927 60.86 13.37 -6.01
CA PHE A 927 61.21 12.71 -4.75
C PHE A 927 61.63 11.26 -5.03
N ARG A 928 62.89 10.91 -4.72
CA ARG A 928 63.50 9.59 -5.05
C ARG A 928 63.23 9.16 -6.50
N ASN A 929 63.52 10.06 -7.44
CA ASN A 929 63.25 9.90 -8.89
C ASN A 929 61.77 9.72 -9.29
N SER A 930 60.84 9.73 -8.33
CA SER A 930 59.41 9.71 -8.61
C SER A 930 58.91 11.12 -8.89
N GLN A 931 58.25 11.27 -10.03
CA GLN A 931 57.54 12.48 -10.40
C GLN A 931 56.20 12.56 -9.64
N PRO A 932 55.80 13.74 -9.15
CA PRO A 932 54.53 13.89 -8.49
C PRO A 932 53.36 13.73 -9.46
N TYR A 933 52.36 12.94 -9.06
CA TYR A 933 51.06 12.91 -9.70
C TYR A 933 50.17 14.04 -9.15
N ARG A 934 49.51 14.80 -10.03
CA ARG A 934 48.60 15.87 -9.62
C ARG A 934 47.24 15.31 -9.21
N SER A 935 47.13 14.94 -7.94
CA SER A 935 45.90 14.35 -7.37
C SER A 935 44.70 15.29 -7.28
N LEU A 936 44.91 16.62 -7.23
CA LEU A 936 43.85 17.62 -7.33
C LEU A 936 44.23 18.68 -8.36
N ALA A 937 43.56 18.68 -9.51
CA ALA A 937 43.60 19.81 -10.42
C ALA A 937 43.16 21.06 -9.63
N ALA A 938 44.06 22.05 -9.53
CA ALA A 938 43.74 23.32 -8.89
C ALA A 938 42.42 23.80 -9.47
N PRO A 939 41.45 24.22 -8.65
CA PRO A 939 40.19 24.68 -9.18
C PRO A 939 40.46 25.79 -10.20
N VAL A 940 39.92 25.65 -11.41
CA VAL A 940 39.72 26.79 -12.31
C VAL A 940 38.79 27.85 -11.66
N ALA A 941 38.21 27.52 -10.49
CA ALA A 941 37.44 28.43 -9.68
C ALA A 941 38.28 29.62 -9.22
N ARG A 942 37.71 30.82 -9.35
CA ARG A 942 38.30 32.07 -8.88
C ARG A 942 37.72 32.46 -7.53
N GLY A 943 38.47 33.24 -6.74
CA GLY A 943 37.99 33.83 -5.47
C GLY A 943 37.72 32.80 -4.36
N ARG A 944 36.65 33.00 -3.58
CA ARG A 944 36.35 32.22 -2.35
C ARG A 944 36.22 30.71 -2.60
N ALA A 945 35.74 30.31 -3.78
CA ALA A 945 35.60 28.90 -4.14
C ALA A 945 36.95 28.19 -4.32
N CYS A 946 38.00 28.93 -4.69
CA CYS A 946 39.37 28.43 -4.80
C CYS A 946 39.95 28.14 -3.40
N LYS A 947 39.90 29.13 -2.50
CA LYS A 947 40.33 28.98 -1.11
C LYS A 947 39.64 27.81 -0.41
N ARG A 948 38.32 27.68 -0.55
CA ARG A 948 37.56 26.56 0.03
C ARG A 948 38.05 25.19 -0.46
N ALA A 949 38.46 25.08 -1.72
CA ALA A 949 38.98 23.82 -2.25
C ALA A 949 40.39 23.52 -1.73
N TYR A 950 41.23 24.53 -1.52
CA TYR A 950 42.52 24.36 -0.87
C TYR A 950 42.36 23.95 0.60
N ASP A 951 41.48 24.62 1.34
CA ASP A 951 41.14 24.26 2.72
C ASP A 951 40.61 22.82 2.80
N GLN A 952 39.79 22.39 1.82
CA GLN A 952 39.34 21.01 1.70
C GLN A 952 40.49 20.04 1.42
N GLY A 953 41.47 20.42 0.58
CA GLY A 953 42.67 19.63 0.30
C GLY A 953 43.58 19.47 1.52
N HIS A 954 43.82 20.55 2.27
CA HIS A 954 44.55 20.50 3.53
C HIS A 954 43.81 19.62 4.56
N PHE A 955 42.48 19.77 4.63
CA PHE A 955 41.66 18.94 5.50
C PHE A 955 41.68 17.48 5.05
N TYR A 956 41.80 17.15 3.77
CA TYR A 956 41.87 15.76 3.31
C TYR A 956 43.06 14.98 3.85
N LEU A 957 44.17 15.67 4.15
CA LEU A 957 45.42 15.07 4.58
C LEU A 957 45.64 15.08 6.10
N THR A 958 44.79 15.78 6.86
CA THR A 958 45.03 15.96 8.31
C THR A 958 44.35 14.92 9.23
N PRO A 959 43.10 14.49 8.99
CA PRO A 959 42.43 13.47 9.81
C PRO A 959 43.19 12.16 9.85
N LEU A 960 43.15 11.49 11.00
CA LEU A 960 43.61 10.11 11.16
C LEU A 960 42.68 9.16 10.39
N LYS A 961 42.95 9.02 9.09
CA LYS A 961 42.24 8.09 8.23
C LYS A 961 42.63 6.65 8.57
N THR A 962 41.79 5.68 8.23
CA THR A 962 42.08 4.25 8.39
C THR A 962 43.40 3.85 7.73
N GLY A 963 43.76 4.49 6.61
CA GLY A 963 45.01 4.29 5.88
C GLY A 963 46.15 5.26 6.25
N ALA A 964 45.98 6.16 7.23
CA ALA A 964 46.97 7.19 7.55
C ALA A 964 48.10 6.62 8.43
N ILE A 965 49.35 6.89 8.01
CA ILE A 965 50.55 6.44 8.69
C ILE A 965 51.18 7.62 9.42
N LEU A 966 51.76 8.58 8.68
CA LEU A 966 52.38 9.80 9.22
C LEU A 966 51.77 11.04 8.57
N HIS A 967 51.73 12.17 9.29
CA HIS A 967 51.29 13.44 8.71
C HIS A 967 51.96 14.62 9.40
N ALA A 968 52.09 15.74 8.68
CA ALA A 968 52.60 17.00 9.20
C ALA A 968 51.92 18.17 8.50
N THR A 969 51.67 19.26 9.21
CA THR A 969 51.00 20.45 8.65
C THR A 969 51.44 21.72 9.36
N ASN A 970 51.58 22.82 8.61
CA ASN A 970 51.64 24.17 9.19
C ASN A 970 50.28 24.89 9.12
N ALA A 971 49.27 24.24 8.55
CA ALA A 971 47.90 24.74 8.43
C ALA A 971 46.93 23.79 9.16
N PRO A 972 46.95 23.74 10.50
CA PRO A 972 46.08 22.86 11.27
C PRO A 972 44.59 23.17 11.03
N PRO A 973 43.75 22.14 10.84
CA PRO A 973 42.30 22.30 10.68
C PRO A 973 41.68 22.90 11.95
N PHE A 974 40.55 23.58 11.80
CA PHE A 974 39.82 24.26 12.89
C PHE A 974 40.55 25.46 13.53
N LYS A 975 41.85 25.64 13.26
CA LYS A 975 42.64 26.81 13.66
C LYS A 975 42.92 27.72 12.47
N SER A 976 43.52 27.18 11.40
CA SER A 976 43.92 27.94 10.22
C SER A 976 42.80 28.13 9.19
N TYR A 977 41.78 27.25 9.22
CA TYR A 977 40.59 27.33 8.37
C TYR A 977 39.41 26.60 9.01
N ALA A 978 38.19 27.01 8.64
CA ALA A 978 36.96 26.37 9.06
C ALA A 978 36.72 25.07 8.26
N VAL A 979 36.39 23.99 8.97
CA VAL A 979 36.08 22.69 8.38
C VAL A 979 34.58 22.58 8.14
N SER A 980 34.20 22.17 6.93
CA SER A 980 32.81 21.89 6.56
C SER A 980 32.43 20.47 7.02
N PRO A 981 31.33 20.26 7.76
CA PRO A 981 30.85 18.91 8.11
C PRO A 981 30.65 17.99 6.90
N GLU A 982 30.38 18.54 5.73
CA GLU A 982 30.23 17.81 4.47
C GLU A 982 31.55 17.16 4.03
N TRP A 983 32.71 17.73 4.40
CA TRP A 983 34.01 17.13 4.11
C TRP A 983 34.25 15.89 4.96
N ILE A 984 33.88 15.95 6.25
CA ILE A 984 33.92 14.79 7.16
C ILE A 984 32.98 13.71 6.65
N THR A 985 31.75 14.09 6.32
CA THR A 985 30.73 13.16 5.78
C THR A 985 31.23 12.48 4.52
N SER A 986 31.87 13.20 3.58
CA SER A 986 32.40 12.62 2.36
C SER A 986 33.55 11.62 2.62
N MET A 987 34.39 11.86 3.62
CA MET A 987 35.45 10.91 4.00
C MET A 987 34.89 9.69 4.73
N TRP A 988 33.91 9.90 5.61
CA TRP A 988 33.23 8.82 6.31
C TRP A 988 32.43 7.94 5.33
N GLN A 989 31.72 8.52 4.36
CA GLN A 989 31.04 7.81 3.27
C GLN A 989 31.99 6.91 2.47
N GLY A 990 33.21 7.37 2.18
CA GLY A 990 34.23 6.59 1.48
C GLY A 990 35.05 5.66 2.39
N ASP A 991 34.55 5.36 3.60
CA ASP A 991 35.18 4.50 4.61
C ASP A 991 36.62 4.90 5.00
N LYS A 992 36.95 6.19 4.84
CA LYS A 992 38.26 6.74 5.21
C LYS A 992 38.35 7.09 6.70
N LEU A 993 37.22 7.20 7.39
CA LEU A 993 37.14 7.52 8.82
C LEU A 993 36.33 6.46 9.55
N SER A 994 36.72 6.14 10.79
CA SER A 994 35.86 5.35 11.68
C SER A 994 34.68 6.19 12.19
N PRO A 995 33.59 5.56 12.65
CA PRO A 995 32.47 6.26 13.30
C PRO A 995 32.93 7.17 14.46
N GLU A 996 33.89 6.72 15.26
CA GLU A 996 34.44 7.45 16.41
C GLU A 996 35.21 8.69 15.96
N SER A 997 36.11 8.54 14.97
CA SER A 997 36.85 9.67 14.40
C SER A 997 35.93 10.68 13.72
N ALA A 998 34.88 10.21 13.02
CA ALA A 998 33.89 11.10 12.41
C ALA A 998 33.15 11.92 13.48
N LYS A 999 32.68 11.29 14.57
CA LYS A 999 32.03 11.97 15.71
C LYS A 999 32.92 13.03 16.34
N GLU A 1000 34.19 12.71 16.59
CA GLU A 1000 35.16 13.65 17.16
C GLU A 1000 35.35 14.89 16.25
N LEU A 1001 35.45 14.68 14.94
CA LEU A 1001 35.58 15.78 13.97
C LEU A 1001 34.30 16.61 13.84
N TYR A 1002 33.12 16.00 13.94
CA TYR A 1002 31.85 16.73 13.95
C TYR A 1002 31.71 17.60 15.21
N LEU A 1003 32.11 17.10 16.38
CA LEU A 1003 32.14 17.87 17.62
C LEU A 1003 33.01 19.13 17.47
N LYS A 1004 34.16 19.01 16.79
CA LYS A 1004 35.06 20.13 16.49
C LYS A 1004 34.48 21.15 15.50
N CYS A 1005 33.55 20.76 14.62
CA CYS A 1005 32.90 21.68 13.67
C CYS A 1005 31.90 22.65 14.31
N LYS A 1006 31.33 22.31 15.48
CA LYS A 1006 30.30 23.09 16.21
C LYS A 1006 28.97 23.36 15.45
N LYS A 1007 28.85 22.97 14.18
CA LYS A 1007 27.69 23.18 13.33
C LYS A 1007 26.83 21.92 13.20
N HIS A 1008 25.56 21.99 13.61
CA HIS A 1008 24.59 20.88 13.58
C HIS A 1008 25.12 19.57 14.20
N VAL A 1009 25.93 19.68 15.25
CA VAL A 1009 26.66 18.56 15.87
C VAL A 1009 25.74 17.40 16.22
N LYS A 1010 24.62 17.68 16.91
CA LYS A 1010 23.62 16.66 17.29
C LYS A 1010 23.16 15.86 16.07
N GLN A 1011 22.74 16.53 15.00
CA GLN A 1011 22.27 15.89 13.78
C GLN A 1011 23.32 14.95 13.15
N TYR A 1012 24.58 15.39 13.07
CA TYR A 1012 25.65 14.57 12.49
C TYR A 1012 26.02 13.39 13.40
N CYS A 1013 26.13 13.60 14.72
CA CYS A 1013 26.39 12.52 15.67
C CYS A 1013 25.26 11.49 15.72
N ASP A 1014 24.00 11.94 15.67
CA ASP A 1014 22.81 11.07 15.61
C ASP A 1014 22.81 10.24 14.32
N ASN A 1015 23.22 10.81 13.18
CA ASN A 1015 23.38 10.06 11.93
C ASN A 1015 24.45 8.95 12.06
N VAL A 1016 25.58 9.22 12.72
CA VAL A 1016 26.60 8.20 12.98
C VAL A 1016 26.05 7.09 13.88
N THR A 1017 25.44 7.44 15.00
CA THR A 1017 24.86 6.45 15.92
C THR A 1017 23.78 5.61 15.25
N SER A 1018 22.87 6.24 14.50
CA SER A 1018 21.79 5.54 13.79
C SER A 1018 22.35 4.58 12.74
N GLN A 1019 23.38 5.00 11.97
CA GLN A 1019 24.01 4.14 10.97
C GLN A 1019 24.69 2.93 11.61
N VAL A 1020 25.39 3.10 12.74
CA VAL A 1020 26.03 1.98 13.46
C VAL A 1020 24.97 1.00 13.97
N GLN A 1021 23.91 1.49 14.63
CA GLN A 1021 22.82 0.66 15.14
C GLN A 1021 22.11 -0.14 14.03
N MET A 1022 21.74 0.54 12.94
CA MET A 1022 21.08 -0.11 11.81
C MET A 1022 21.99 -1.12 11.10
N THR A 1023 23.30 -0.86 11.02
CA THR A 1023 24.27 -1.82 10.46
C THR A 1023 24.39 -3.07 11.36
N GLN A 1024 24.43 -2.89 12.68
CA GLN A 1024 24.43 -4.02 13.62
C GLN A 1024 23.15 -4.86 13.50
N GLN A 1025 21.99 -4.20 13.39
CA GLN A 1025 20.72 -4.88 13.18
C GLN A 1025 20.69 -5.66 11.86
N SER A 1026 21.18 -5.08 10.76
CA SER A 1026 21.32 -5.77 9.47
C SER A 1026 22.20 -7.01 9.58
N ASN A 1027 23.35 -6.91 10.25
CA ASN A 1027 24.26 -8.04 10.45
C ASN A 1027 23.61 -9.15 11.31
N LEU A 1028 22.81 -8.79 12.32
CA LEU A 1028 22.06 -9.75 13.12
C LEU A 1028 21.01 -10.47 12.26
N GLN A 1029 20.27 -9.74 11.42
CA GLN A 1029 19.29 -10.30 10.50
C GLN A 1029 19.93 -11.25 9.49
N GLU A 1030 21.08 -10.90 8.90
CA GLU A 1030 21.83 -11.79 8.00
C GLU A 1030 22.27 -13.07 8.70
N ARG A 1031 22.76 -12.98 9.95
CA ARG A 1031 23.12 -14.16 10.75
C ARG A 1031 21.90 -15.03 11.07
N GLN A 1032 20.77 -14.42 11.41
CA GLN A 1032 19.51 -15.14 11.64
C GLN A 1032 19.03 -15.84 10.36
N ALA A 1033 19.06 -15.16 9.22
CA ALA A 1033 18.68 -15.73 7.92
C ALA A 1033 19.61 -16.88 7.52
N ALA A 1034 20.93 -16.76 7.74
CA ALA A 1034 21.88 -17.84 7.50
C ALA A 1034 21.63 -19.06 8.42
N ALA A 1035 21.34 -18.82 9.70
CA ALA A 1035 20.98 -19.87 10.64
C ALA A 1035 19.66 -20.55 10.23
N GLN A 1036 18.62 -19.78 9.89
CA GLN A 1036 17.34 -20.30 9.39
C GLN A 1036 17.53 -21.11 8.11
N ALA A 1037 18.31 -20.63 7.15
CA ALA A 1037 18.61 -21.37 5.92
C ALA A 1037 19.35 -22.69 6.18
N ALA A 1038 20.24 -22.74 7.19
CA ALA A 1038 20.88 -23.97 7.62
C ALA A 1038 19.88 -24.94 8.27
N LEU A 1039 18.97 -24.43 9.11
CA LEU A 1039 17.93 -25.23 9.77
C LEU A 1039 16.90 -25.76 8.76
N LEU A 1040 16.53 -24.98 7.73
CA LEU A 1040 15.59 -25.39 6.67
C LEU A 1040 16.03 -26.67 5.95
N ARG A 1041 17.34 -26.97 5.88
CA ARG A 1041 17.84 -28.22 5.29
C ARG A 1041 17.51 -29.46 6.11
N MET A 1042 17.20 -29.29 7.40
CA MET A 1042 16.79 -30.36 8.30
C MET A 1042 15.27 -30.53 8.34
N HIS A 1043 14.50 -29.66 7.66
CA HIS A 1043 13.04 -29.74 7.68
C HIS A 1043 12.54 -31.02 6.99
N ARG A 1044 11.72 -31.79 7.71
CA ARG A 1044 10.90 -32.88 7.16
C ARG A 1044 9.50 -32.38 6.78
N PRO A 1045 8.76 -33.15 5.95
CA PRO A 1045 7.37 -32.85 5.65
C PRO A 1045 6.52 -32.78 6.91
N ARG A 1046 5.56 -31.85 6.96
CA ARG A 1046 4.63 -31.71 8.10
C ARG A 1046 3.74 -32.96 8.23
N VAL A 1047 3.43 -33.36 9.46
CA VAL A 1047 2.53 -34.49 9.75
C VAL A 1047 1.09 -34.11 9.40
N TYR A 1048 0.34 -35.01 8.76
CA TYR A 1048 -1.09 -34.81 8.53
C TYR A 1048 -1.87 -34.96 9.84
N LEU A 1049 -2.61 -33.94 10.24
CA LEU A 1049 -3.51 -33.97 11.40
C LEU A 1049 -4.94 -33.74 10.92
N GLU A 1050 -5.78 -34.77 11.03
CA GLU A 1050 -7.16 -34.74 10.53
C GLU A 1050 -7.98 -33.54 11.03
N PRO A 1051 -8.02 -33.18 12.34
CA PRO A 1051 -8.78 -32.02 12.80
C PRO A 1051 -8.26 -30.69 12.21
N VAL A 1052 -6.97 -30.60 11.91
CA VAL A 1052 -6.40 -29.39 11.31
C VAL A 1052 -6.87 -29.26 9.87
N GLU A 1053 -6.77 -30.34 9.10
CA GLU A 1053 -7.01 -30.35 7.65
C GLU A 1053 -8.51 -30.35 7.30
N GLN A 1054 -9.34 -31.06 8.07
CA GLN A 1054 -10.78 -31.17 7.79
C GLN A 1054 -11.64 -30.12 8.51
N GLU A 1055 -11.20 -29.58 9.64
CA GLU A 1055 -12.00 -28.62 10.43
C GLU A 1055 -11.41 -27.21 10.50
N PHE A 1056 -10.10 -27.08 10.73
CA PHE A 1056 -9.48 -25.78 10.99
C PHE A 1056 -9.11 -25.02 9.72
N LEU A 1057 -8.54 -25.66 8.70
CA LEU A 1057 -8.14 -24.97 7.46
C LEU A 1057 -9.32 -24.56 6.55
N PRO A 1058 -10.38 -25.39 6.37
CA PRO A 1058 -11.47 -25.05 5.43
C PRO A 1058 -12.24 -23.77 5.78
N GLN A 1059 -12.31 -23.37 7.05
CA GLN A 1059 -12.96 -22.13 7.49
C GLN A 1059 -12.26 -20.83 7.01
N PHE A 1060 -11.07 -20.93 6.41
CA PHE A 1060 -10.38 -19.78 5.78
C PHE A 1060 -10.64 -19.68 4.27
N GLN A 1061 -11.36 -20.64 3.68
CA GLN A 1061 -11.79 -20.60 2.29
C GLN A 1061 -13.15 -19.91 2.11
N VAL A 1062 -13.87 -19.64 3.21
CA VAL A 1062 -15.21 -19.04 3.21
C VAL A 1062 -15.23 -17.80 4.09
N ASP A 1063 -16.01 -16.80 3.69
CA ASP A 1063 -16.26 -15.61 4.49
C ASP A 1063 -17.08 -15.96 5.74
N ALA A 1064 -16.55 -15.63 6.91
CA ALA A 1064 -17.21 -15.88 8.19
C ALA A 1064 -16.97 -14.70 9.14
N PHE A 1065 -17.96 -14.33 9.95
CA PHE A 1065 -17.83 -13.25 10.94
C PHE A 1065 -16.88 -13.59 12.10
N ARG A 1066 -16.80 -14.87 12.47
CA ARG A 1066 -15.95 -15.40 13.55
C ARG A 1066 -15.44 -16.77 13.11
N ARG A 1067 -14.18 -17.09 13.39
CA ARG A 1067 -13.54 -18.38 13.09
C ARG A 1067 -13.09 -19.07 14.37
N ARG A 1068 -12.92 -20.40 14.31
CA ARG A 1068 -12.30 -21.15 15.42
C ARG A 1068 -10.79 -21.00 15.36
N PHE A 1069 -10.12 -20.86 16.50
CA PHE A 1069 -8.66 -20.89 16.59
C PHE A 1069 -8.17 -22.34 16.79
N LEU A 1070 -6.93 -22.62 16.41
CA LEU A 1070 -6.31 -23.94 16.61
C LEU A 1070 -5.57 -23.94 17.95
N VAL A 1071 -5.64 -25.05 18.69
CA VAL A 1071 -4.83 -25.29 19.87
C VAL A 1071 -4.05 -26.59 19.67
N LEU A 1072 -2.72 -26.49 19.73
CA LEU A 1072 -1.80 -27.61 19.75
C LEU A 1072 -1.28 -27.77 21.19
N ASP A 1073 -1.86 -28.72 21.92
CA ASP A 1073 -1.48 -29.02 23.29
C ASP A 1073 -0.57 -30.26 23.36
N GLY A 1074 0.27 -30.37 24.39
CA GLY A 1074 1.09 -31.55 24.65
C GLY A 1074 2.48 -31.20 25.18
N PRO A 1075 3.32 -32.18 25.53
CA PRO A 1075 4.65 -31.95 26.09
C PRO A 1075 5.56 -31.04 25.23
N THR A 1076 6.61 -30.48 25.87
CA THR A 1076 7.65 -29.73 25.16
C THR A 1076 8.40 -30.61 24.15
N LYS A 1077 9.08 -29.98 23.17
CA LYS A 1077 9.90 -30.65 22.12
C LYS A 1077 9.14 -31.54 21.12
N LEU A 1078 7.84 -31.35 20.95
CA LEU A 1078 7.05 -32.05 19.91
C LEU A 1078 6.98 -31.29 18.58
N GLY A 1079 7.67 -30.15 18.43
CA GLY A 1079 7.69 -29.38 17.17
C GLY A 1079 6.38 -28.64 16.86
N LYS A 1080 5.56 -28.34 17.89
CA LYS A 1080 4.23 -27.71 17.74
C LYS A 1080 4.30 -26.35 17.02
N THR A 1081 5.23 -25.48 17.44
CA THR A 1081 5.42 -24.12 16.91
C THR A 1081 5.86 -24.13 15.45
N ILE A 1082 6.76 -25.07 15.08
CA ILE A 1082 7.21 -25.24 13.70
C ILE A 1082 6.09 -25.81 12.83
N PHE A 1083 5.36 -26.80 13.34
CA PHE A 1083 4.18 -27.34 12.65
C PHE A 1083 3.15 -26.24 12.38
N ALA A 1084 2.82 -25.42 13.40
CA ALA A 1084 1.90 -24.30 13.27
C ALA A 1084 2.36 -23.31 12.19
N SER A 1085 3.64 -22.93 12.20
CA SER A 1085 4.23 -22.03 11.20
C SER A 1085 4.22 -22.61 9.78
N SER A 1086 4.31 -23.94 9.65
CA SER A 1086 4.23 -24.62 8.35
C SER A 1086 2.84 -24.59 7.70
N LEU A 1087 1.79 -24.18 8.42
CA LEU A 1087 0.43 -24.09 7.86
C LEU A 1087 0.29 -22.92 6.88
N ALA A 1088 0.95 -21.79 7.16
CA ALA A 1088 0.98 -20.63 6.28
C ALA A 1088 2.31 -20.46 5.52
N GLY A 1089 3.39 -21.06 6.02
CA GLY A 1089 4.77 -20.75 5.65
C GLY A 1089 5.41 -19.85 6.73
N PRO A 1090 6.69 -20.07 7.11
CA PRO A 1090 7.35 -19.27 8.14
C PRO A 1090 7.41 -17.77 7.79
N GLU A 1091 7.57 -17.43 6.52
CA GLU A 1091 7.54 -16.05 5.99
C GLU A 1091 6.16 -15.38 6.08
N HIS A 1092 5.11 -16.17 6.25
CA HIS A 1092 3.72 -15.74 6.37
C HIS A 1092 3.16 -15.98 7.78
N THR A 1093 4.01 -16.24 8.76
CA THR A 1093 3.61 -16.52 10.13
C THR A 1093 4.29 -15.55 11.10
N LEU A 1094 3.49 -14.90 11.95
CA LEU A 1094 4.02 -14.17 13.10
C LEU A 1094 4.05 -15.09 14.33
N GLU A 1095 5.23 -15.40 14.82
CA GLU A 1095 5.43 -16.14 16.07
C GLU A 1095 5.57 -15.18 17.25
N LEU A 1096 4.85 -15.44 18.34
CA LEU A 1096 4.87 -14.65 19.57
C LEU A 1096 5.15 -15.56 20.76
N ASN A 1097 6.15 -15.22 21.55
CA ASN A 1097 6.34 -15.85 22.86
C ASN A 1097 5.34 -15.28 23.87
N CYS A 1098 4.48 -16.15 24.42
CA CYS A 1098 3.41 -15.81 25.36
C CYS A 1098 3.57 -16.48 26.73
N ALA A 1099 4.69 -17.15 27.01
CA ALA A 1099 4.93 -17.93 28.23
C ALA A 1099 4.67 -17.16 29.54
N SER A 1100 4.88 -15.84 29.54
CA SER A 1100 4.71 -14.98 30.72
C SER A 1100 3.87 -13.74 30.45
N SER A 1101 3.16 -13.68 29.32
CA SER A 1101 2.37 -12.50 28.96
C SER A 1101 0.89 -12.80 28.99
N MET A 1102 0.12 -11.97 29.68
CA MET A 1102 -1.35 -12.01 29.62
C MET A 1102 -1.92 -11.23 28.43
N GLU A 1103 -1.09 -10.48 27.71
CA GLU A 1103 -1.49 -9.69 26.54
C GLU A 1103 -0.47 -9.86 25.39
N PRO A 1104 -0.89 -10.31 24.21
CA PRO A 1104 0.04 -10.53 23.10
C PRO A 1104 0.48 -9.21 22.45
N ASN A 1105 1.76 -9.10 22.08
CA ASN A 1105 2.27 -7.95 21.33
C ASN A 1105 2.17 -8.19 19.82
N LEU A 1106 1.19 -7.57 19.18
CA LEU A 1106 0.93 -7.66 17.74
C LEU A 1106 1.42 -6.44 16.95
N ARG A 1107 2.38 -5.65 17.48
CA ARG A 1107 2.91 -4.48 16.75
C ARG A 1107 3.64 -4.84 15.46
N ASP A 1108 4.24 -6.03 15.42
CA ASP A 1108 4.93 -6.55 14.24
C ASP A 1108 3.97 -7.27 13.28
N PHE A 1109 2.67 -7.37 13.61
CA PHE A 1109 1.69 -8.01 12.74
C PHE A 1109 1.37 -7.17 11.51
N ASN A 1110 1.54 -7.75 10.33
CA ASN A 1110 1.21 -7.15 9.05
C ASN A 1110 0.24 -8.04 8.27
N ASN A 1111 -0.98 -7.56 8.01
CA ASN A 1111 -2.04 -8.30 7.32
C ASN A 1111 -1.71 -8.61 5.84
N ASP A 1112 -0.77 -7.87 5.22
CA ASP A 1112 -0.34 -8.12 3.83
C ASP A 1112 0.69 -9.25 3.74
N VAL A 1113 1.38 -9.55 4.83
CA VAL A 1113 2.45 -10.56 4.89
C VAL A 1113 1.97 -11.80 5.64
N HIS A 1114 1.41 -11.61 6.83
CA HIS A 1114 1.08 -12.69 7.74
C HIS A 1114 -0.32 -13.25 7.47
N ARG A 1115 -0.39 -14.57 7.30
CA ARG A 1115 -1.61 -15.37 7.19
C ARG A 1115 -1.89 -16.17 8.44
N ALA A 1116 -0.90 -16.32 9.32
CA ALA A 1116 -1.02 -16.97 10.62
C ALA A 1116 -0.34 -16.17 11.74
N ILE A 1117 -0.86 -16.32 12.95
CA ILE A 1117 -0.23 -15.89 14.20
C ILE A 1117 -0.12 -17.11 15.12
N VAL A 1118 1.09 -17.40 15.57
CA VAL A 1118 1.38 -18.47 16.52
C VAL A 1118 1.63 -17.84 17.89
N PHE A 1119 0.76 -18.14 18.84
CA PHE A 1119 0.88 -17.77 20.24
C PHE A 1119 1.56 -18.93 20.98
N ASP A 1120 2.88 -18.86 21.06
CA ASP A 1120 3.72 -19.89 21.65
C ASP A 1120 3.65 -19.83 23.17
N GLU A 1121 3.35 -20.97 23.81
CA GLU A 1121 3.12 -21.11 25.25
C GLU A 1121 1.98 -20.22 25.80
N ALA A 1122 0.92 -19.98 25.02
CA ALA A 1122 -0.23 -19.21 25.50
C ALA A 1122 -1.16 -20.04 26.42
N SER A 1123 -1.72 -19.37 27.44
CA SER A 1123 -2.63 -19.96 28.44
C SER A 1123 -4.11 -19.78 28.09
N CYS A 1124 -4.97 -20.61 28.68
CA CYS A 1124 -6.42 -20.47 28.60
C CYS A 1124 -6.88 -19.09 29.08
N ALA A 1125 -6.29 -18.59 30.17
CA ALA A 1125 -6.63 -17.29 30.75
C ALA A 1125 -6.33 -16.12 29.79
N MET A 1126 -5.20 -16.17 29.08
CA MET A 1126 -4.85 -15.17 28.05
C MET A 1126 -5.89 -15.16 26.93
N VAL A 1127 -6.27 -16.34 26.43
CA VAL A 1127 -7.26 -16.46 25.35
C VAL A 1127 -8.63 -15.94 25.80
N LEU A 1128 -9.06 -16.25 27.03
CA LEU A 1128 -10.31 -15.76 27.61
C LEU A 1128 -10.32 -14.25 27.83
N ARG A 1129 -9.17 -13.63 28.13
CA ARG A 1129 -9.04 -12.17 28.21
C ARG A 1129 -9.17 -11.50 26.84
N HIS A 1130 -8.78 -12.20 25.78
CA HIS A 1130 -8.75 -11.69 24.40
C HIS A 1130 -9.70 -12.46 23.46
N LYS A 1131 -10.91 -12.83 23.94
CA LYS A 1131 -11.93 -13.59 23.20
C LYS A 1131 -12.14 -13.09 21.76
N LYS A 1132 -12.23 -11.77 21.57
CA LYS A 1132 -12.47 -11.13 20.26
C LYS A 1132 -11.29 -11.26 19.30
N LEU A 1133 -10.05 -11.26 19.83
CA LEU A 1133 -8.82 -11.49 19.05
C LEU A 1133 -8.80 -12.89 18.47
N PHE A 1134 -8.97 -13.90 19.32
CA PHE A 1134 -8.90 -15.31 18.91
C PHE A 1134 -10.06 -15.74 18.00
N GLN A 1135 -11.16 -14.99 17.97
CA GLN A 1135 -12.27 -15.22 17.04
C GLN A 1135 -12.03 -14.61 15.64
N GLY A 1136 -10.99 -13.78 15.46
CA GLY A 1136 -10.62 -13.24 14.15
C GLY A 1136 -11.71 -12.37 13.50
N GLY A 1137 -12.34 -11.51 14.31
CA GLY A 1137 -13.45 -10.66 13.87
C GLY A 1137 -13.08 -9.68 12.76
N VAL A 1138 -14.12 -9.10 12.14
CA VAL A 1138 -13.98 -8.21 10.96
C VAL A 1138 -13.68 -6.77 11.34
N GLN A 1139 -13.88 -6.44 12.61
CA GLN A 1139 -13.58 -5.12 13.14
C GLN A 1139 -12.14 -5.06 13.62
N PRO A 1140 -11.46 -3.91 13.44
CA PRO A 1140 -10.18 -3.67 14.11
C PRO A 1140 -10.31 -3.84 15.62
N LEU A 1141 -9.26 -4.37 16.23
CA LEU A 1141 -9.16 -4.61 17.66
C LEU A 1141 -8.15 -3.65 18.26
N GLU A 1142 -8.49 -3.02 19.37
CA GLU A 1142 -7.54 -2.26 20.16
C GLU A 1142 -6.86 -3.19 21.18
N LEU A 1143 -5.53 -3.15 21.22
CA LEU A 1143 -4.68 -3.88 22.15
C LEU A 1143 -3.76 -2.91 22.91
N ALA A 1144 -3.13 -3.40 23.98
CA ALA A 1144 -2.36 -2.62 24.95
C ALA A 1144 -3.16 -1.47 25.56
N SER A 1145 -4.45 -1.70 25.81
CA SER A 1145 -5.31 -0.75 26.50
C SER A 1145 -4.88 -0.67 27.96
N SER A 1146 -4.56 0.55 28.40
CA SER A 1146 -4.25 0.89 29.79
C SER A 1146 -5.11 2.09 30.19
N ASN A 1147 -5.19 2.46 31.47
CA ASN A 1147 -6.02 3.60 31.89
C ASN A 1147 -5.74 4.89 31.09
N THR A 1148 -4.51 5.08 30.57
CA THR A 1148 -4.14 6.27 29.78
C THR A 1148 -4.27 6.07 28.27
N ASN A 1149 -4.37 4.82 27.79
CA ASN A 1149 -4.35 4.44 26.37
C ASN A 1149 -3.25 5.13 25.54
N CYS A 1150 -2.08 5.43 26.15
CA CYS A 1150 -0.98 6.10 25.46
C CYS A 1150 -0.13 5.13 24.60
N TYR A 1151 -0.23 3.83 24.88
CA TYR A 1151 0.48 2.77 24.16
C TYR A 1151 -0.47 1.83 23.40
N SER A 1152 -1.76 2.14 23.37
CA SER A 1152 -2.73 1.31 22.67
C SER A 1152 -2.53 1.40 21.17
N TYR A 1153 -2.79 0.29 20.48
CA TYR A 1153 -2.66 0.20 19.03
C TYR A 1153 -3.77 -0.67 18.47
N LYS A 1154 -4.16 -0.40 17.21
CA LYS A 1154 -5.22 -1.14 16.53
C LYS A 1154 -4.61 -2.20 15.60
N VAL A 1155 -5.17 -3.40 15.63
CA VAL A 1155 -4.81 -4.50 14.73
C VAL A 1155 -6.05 -5.06 14.04
N TRP A 1156 -5.92 -5.45 12.78
CA TRP A 1156 -7.01 -6.07 12.03
C TRP A 1156 -6.59 -7.45 11.57
N VAL A 1157 -7.20 -8.48 12.16
CA VAL A 1157 -6.76 -9.88 12.06
C VAL A 1157 -7.77 -10.77 11.30
N TYR A 1158 -8.63 -10.14 10.50
CA TYR A 1158 -9.62 -10.87 9.72
C TYR A 1158 -8.95 -11.83 8.74
N GLY A 1159 -9.44 -13.07 8.67
CA GLY A 1159 -8.90 -14.10 7.77
C GLY A 1159 -7.53 -14.64 8.19
N THR A 1160 -7.00 -14.24 9.35
CA THR A 1160 -5.71 -14.71 9.87
C THR A 1160 -5.91 -15.96 10.74
N MET A 1161 -5.08 -16.98 10.54
CA MET A 1161 -5.09 -18.19 11.35
C MET A 1161 -4.56 -17.91 12.75
N MET A 1162 -5.40 -18.09 13.77
CA MET A 1162 -5.01 -17.98 15.18
C MET A 1162 -4.62 -19.37 15.68
N ILE A 1163 -3.36 -19.56 16.07
CA ILE A 1163 -2.84 -20.85 16.51
C ILE A 1163 -2.18 -20.70 17.87
N VAL A 1164 -2.71 -21.38 18.87
CA VAL A 1164 -2.10 -21.49 20.20
C VAL A 1164 -1.27 -22.76 20.23
N THR A 1165 -0.05 -22.67 20.74
CA THR A 1165 0.67 -23.85 21.19
C THR A 1165 0.84 -23.76 22.70
N SER A 1166 0.64 -24.88 23.40
CA SER A 1166 0.70 -24.90 24.85
C SER A 1166 1.20 -26.25 25.35
N ASN A 1167 1.69 -26.25 26.59
CA ASN A 1167 2.10 -27.46 27.30
C ASN A 1167 1.10 -27.83 28.42
N THR A 1168 0.18 -26.92 28.75
CA THR A 1168 -0.68 -26.96 29.94
C THR A 1168 -2.16 -26.78 29.63
N TRP A 1169 -2.54 -26.64 28.35
CA TRP A 1169 -3.89 -26.22 27.95
C TRP A 1169 -4.97 -27.15 28.48
N THR A 1170 -4.80 -28.48 28.33
CA THR A 1170 -5.78 -29.44 28.85
C THR A 1170 -5.96 -29.33 30.36
N ALA A 1171 -4.86 -29.18 31.11
CA ALA A 1171 -4.91 -29.05 32.56
C ALA A 1171 -5.64 -27.76 32.98
N GLU A 1172 -5.26 -26.62 32.40
CA GLU A 1172 -5.90 -25.32 32.66
C GLU A 1172 -7.40 -25.34 32.31
N LEU A 1173 -7.77 -25.99 31.19
CA LEU A 1173 -9.16 -26.10 30.76
C LEU A 1173 -10.04 -26.86 31.77
N HIS A 1174 -9.48 -27.77 32.57
CA HIS A 1174 -10.19 -28.49 33.63
C HIS A 1174 -10.38 -27.67 34.90
N GLU A 1175 -9.54 -26.66 35.13
CA GLU A 1175 -9.60 -25.78 36.30
C GLU A 1175 -10.56 -24.59 36.11
N LEU A 1176 -10.96 -24.31 34.88
CA LEU A 1176 -11.86 -23.20 34.54
C LEU A 1176 -13.32 -23.43 34.94
N SER A 1177 -14.04 -22.32 35.08
CA SER A 1177 -15.51 -22.34 35.22
C SER A 1177 -16.17 -23.11 34.06
N PRO A 1178 -17.31 -23.78 34.29
CA PRO A 1178 -18.01 -24.49 33.21
C PRO A 1178 -18.37 -23.60 32.01
N GLU A 1179 -18.65 -22.31 32.25
CA GLU A 1179 -19.00 -21.35 31.21
C GLU A 1179 -17.79 -21.00 30.33
N ASP A 1180 -16.63 -20.71 30.93
CA ASP A 1180 -15.41 -20.37 30.18
C ASP A 1180 -14.84 -21.59 29.45
N ALA A 1181 -14.84 -22.77 30.08
CA ALA A 1181 -14.44 -24.01 29.44
C ALA A 1181 -15.34 -24.34 28.23
N SER A 1182 -16.65 -24.12 28.37
CA SER A 1182 -17.62 -24.27 27.26
C SER A 1182 -17.36 -23.28 26.13
N TRP A 1183 -17.00 -22.03 26.45
CA TRP A 1183 -16.63 -21.02 25.46
C TRP A 1183 -15.37 -21.45 24.67
N LEU A 1184 -14.31 -21.89 25.35
CA LEU A 1184 -13.07 -22.32 24.70
C LEU A 1184 -13.31 -23.52 23.79
N ARG A 1185 -14.03 -24.54 24.26
CA ARG A 1185 -14.39 -25.72 23.43
C ARG A 1185 -15.21 -25.33 22.19
N SER A 1186 -16.11 -24.36 22.33
CA SER A 1186 -16.96 -23.90 21.22
C SER A 1186 -16.24 -23.04 20.18
N ASN A 1187 -15.06 -22.49 20.52
CA ASN A 1187 -14.32 -21.55 19.69
C ASN A 1187 -12.91 -22.05 19.30
N SER A 1188 -12.50 -23.23 19.74
CA SER A 1188 -11.23 -23.85 19.37
C SER A 1188 -11.42 -25.14 18.59
N VAL A 1189 -10.41 -25.50 17.79
CA VAL A 1189 -10.12 -26.85 17.34
C VAL A 1189 -8.94 -27.31 18.21
N HIS A 1190 -9.18 -28.21 19.15
CA HIS A 1190 -8.17 -28.66 20.11
C HIS A 1190 -7.56 -30.00 19.70
N VAL A 1191 -6.23 -30.04 19.56
CA VAL A 1191 -5.48 -31.24 19.22
C VAL A 1191 -4.44 -31.51 20.31
N TYR A 1192 -4.59 -32.65 20.99
CA TYR A 1192 -3.59 -33.14 21.95
C TYR A 1192 -2.51 -33.94 21.21
N CYS A 1193 -1.28 -33.44 21.25
CA CYS A 1193 -0.15 -33.93 20.48
C CYS A 1193 0.64 -34.96 21.31
N THR A 1194 0.64 -36.21 20.87
CA THR A 1194 1.35 -37.32 21.53
C THR A 1194 2.62 -37.73 20.79
N GLN A 1195 2.81 -37.25 19.57
CA GLN A 1195 3.97 -37.53 18.73
C GLN A 1195 4.62 -36.23 18.25
N LYS A 1196 5.86 -36.33 17.76
CA LYS A 1196 6.54 -35.20 17.16
C LYS A 1196 5.85 -34.83 15.85
N LEU A 1197 5.36 -33.59 15.76
CA LEU A 1197 4.70 -33.03 14.59
C LEU A 1197 5.70 -32.51 13.55
N TYR A 1198 6.94 -32.31 14.00
CA TYR A 1198 8.04 -31.81 13.22
C TYR A 1198 9.36 -32.38 13.78
N CYS A 1199 10.25 -32.84 12.91
CA CYS A 1199 11.62 -33.26 13.24
C CYS A 1199 12.57 -32.93 12.12
#